data_AF-A0A6D2I9W1-F1
#
_entry.id   AF-A0A6D2I9W1-F1
#
_cell.length_a   1.000
_cell.length_b   1.000
_cell.length_c   1.000
_cell.angle_alpha   90.00
_cell.angle_beta   90.00
_cell.angle_gamma   90.00
#
_symmetry.space_group_name_H-M   'P 1'
#
loop_
_entity.id
_entity.type
_entity.pdbx_description
1 polymer ?
#
loop_
_entity_poly.entity_id
_entity_poly.type
_entity_poly.pdbx_seq_one_letter_code
_entity_poly.pdbx_strand_id
1 'polypeptide(L)'
;MLSLGGGIGNYSIGSRDDAKVVADYLWNNFLGGKSSSRPLGDAVLDGIDFNIELGSPQHWDDLASSLSKFSNRGRKVYLSGAPQCPFPDRLMGSALNTKLFDYVWIQFYNNAPCQYTSGNTKSLLDSWNTWTTSITAEKIFLGLPAAPEAAGSGSVQVGAIEPRIGLGSKLKASEPNRAWVSANGTFAIGFTRIKPTDRFLLSIWFAQLPGDPTIVWSPNRNSPVTKEAVLELEATGNLVLSDRTTVIWTSNTSNHGVESVTMSESGNFLLLGTQGTASPAIWQSFSQPSDTLLPNQPLTVSLELTSNPSPWRHGHYSLKMLQHHTSLSLGLTYNINLDPHANYSYWSGPEISNVTGDVTAVLDDTGSFKIVYGESSTGAVYVYKNPADENRNFRLSKTPVTRRLVLENNGNLRLYRWDNDMNGSSQWVPEWAAVSNPCDIAGICGNGVCNLDRTKKNADCLCLPGSVKLPDQENAKLCSDNSSLVQECERSINRNGTFKISTVQETNYYFSERSVIENYSDIGNVRSCGEMCLSDCKCVASVYGLDDEKPYCWILKRLDFGGFRDPGSTLFVKTRANESYSSNSNDNNDSKSRKSHGLRQKVLVIPIVVGMLVLVALLGMLLYYNVDRKRTLKKAAKNSLILCDSPVSFTYRELQNSTNNFSQLLGSGGFGTVYKGIIAGETLVAVKRLDRVLSQGEREFITEVNTIGSMHHMNLVRLCGYCSDDSHRLLVYEYMINGSLDKWIFSSDRSSQHLDWQTRFEIAMATAQGIAYFHEQCRNRIIHCDIKPENILLDENFCPKVSDFGLAKMMGREHSQVVTMIRGTRGYLAPEWVSNRPITVKADVYSYGMLLLEIVGGRRNLDVSYDAENFFYPGWAYKELTNGTALKVVDRRLQGVADEREVVKALKVAFWCIQDDVSMRPSMGEVVKLLEGSSEEINLPPMPQTILELIEEGLEDVYRAMRREINNQLSSFTVNSNTITTSQSYLSSSRSHATCSYSSMSPR
;
A
#
# COMPACT_ATOMS: atom_id res chain seq x y z
N MET A 1 35.63 20.63 38.09
CA MET A 1 35.85 21.87 38.87
C MET A 1 34.71 22.01 39.89
N LEU A 2 34.84 22.85 40.91
CA LEU A 2 33.74 23.16 41.83
C LEU A 2 33.06 24.46 41.41
N SER A 3 31.75 24.43 41.15
CA SER A 3 30.96 25.64 40.88
C SER A 3 30.62 26.38 42.16
N LEU A 4 30.85 27.69 42.17
CA LEU A 4 30.33 28.64 43.16
C LEU A 4 29.09 29.32 42.57
N GLY A 5 28.02 29.41 43.36
CA GLY A 5 26.76 30.06 42.95
C GLY A 5 25.73 29.09 42.35
N GLY A 6 25.01 29.54 41.34
CA GLY A 6 23.78 28.95 40.81
C GLY A 6 22.53 29.78 41.11
N GLY A 7 21.45 29.54 40.36
CA GLY A 7 20.19 30.30 40.41
C GLY A 7 19.33 30.20 41.67
N ILE A 8 19.80 29.55 42.75
CA ILE A 8 19.09 29.46 44.04
C ILE A 8 20.03 29.92 45.16
N GLY A 9 19.71 31.03 45.81
CA GLY A 9 20.48 31.57 46.94
C GLY A 9 20.81 33.05 46.76
N ASN A 10 21.44 33.63 47.78
CA ASN A 10 21.95 35.00 47.74
C ASN A 10 23.36 34.99 48.32
N TYR A 11 24.37 35.16 47.46
CA TYR A 11 25.77 34.99 47.82
C TYR A 11 26.50 36.33 47.75
N SER A 12 27.32 36.61 48.76
CA SER A 12 28.14 37.82 48.79
C SER A 12 29.44 37.57 49.54
N ILE A 13 30.47 38.31 49.16
CA ILE A 13 31.73 38.41 49.88
C ILE A 13 31.74 39.80 50.50
N GLY A 14 31.79 39.88 51.83
CA GLY A 14 31.62 41.14 52.56
C GLY A 14 32.81 42.09 52.46
N SER A 15 34.01 41.54 52.21
CA SER A 15 35.25 42.30 52.13
C SER A 15 36.35 41.54 51.37
N ARG A 16 37.41 42.27 51.03
CA ARG A 16 38.66 41.70 50.49
C ARG A 16 39.31 40.65 51.38
N ASP A 17 39.14 40.74 52.70
CA ASP A 17 39.70 39.75 53.62
C ASP A 17 38.83 38.50 53.70
N ASP A 18 37.50 38.63 53.63
CA ASP A 18 36.59 37.48 53.45
C ASP A 18 36.91 36.72 52.16
N ALA A 19 37.23 37.43 51.07
CA ALA A 19 37.65 36.81 49.80
C ALA A 19 38.88 35.89 49.97
N LYS A 20 39.84 36.28 50.81
CA LYS A 20 41.02 35.45 51.14
C LYS A 20 40.64 34.26 52.01
N VAL A 21 39.81 34.47 53.03
CA VAL A 21 39.31 33.39 53.90
C VAL A 21 38.57 32.32 53.10
N VAL A 22 37.73 32.72 52.15
CA VAL A 22 37.07 31.82 51.20
C VAL A 22 38.09 31.11 50.30
N ALA A 23 39.09 31.82 49.77
CA ALA A 23 40.15 31.22 48.95
C ALA A 23 40.95 30.14 49.71
N ASP A 24 41.36 30.43 50.95
CA ASP A 24 42.07 29.49 51.82
C ASP A 24 41.19 28.29 52.20
N TYR A 25 39.90 28.51 52.44
CA TYR A 25 38.94 27.42 52.71
C TYR A 25 38.77 26.50 51.49
N LEU A 26 38.58 27.05 50.29
CA LEU A 26 38.48 26.30 49.04
C LEU A 26 39.77 25.55 48.74
N TRP A 27 40.93 26.19 48.96
CA TRP A 27 42.23 25.56 48.78
C TRP A 27 42.41 24.31 49.65
N ASN A 28 42.10 24.42 50.94
CA ASN A 28 42.34 23.34 51.90
C ASN A 28 41.31 22.20 51.85
N ASN A 29 40.06 22.48 51.48
CA ASN A 29 38.98 21.48 51.50
C ASN A 29 38.70 20.81 50.14
N PHE A 30 39.01 21.47 49.02
CA PHE A 30 38.66 20.98 47.67
C PHE A 30 39.85 20.93 46.69
N LEU A 31 40.75 21.92 46.75
CA LEU A 31 41.96 21.96 45.92
C LEU A 31 43.15 21.30 46.65
N GLY A 32 44.39 21.71 46.32
CA GLY A 32 45.64 21.05 46.72
C GLY A 32 46.12 21.28 48.16
N GLY A 33 45.35 21.97 49.00
CA GLY A 33 45.63 22.09 50.43
C GLY A 33 45.18 20.86 51.23
N LYS A 34 45.31 20.91 52.56
CA LYS A 34 44.97 19.80 53.45
C LYS A 34 44.02 20.25 54.55
N SER A 35 43.02 19.43 54.81
CA SER A 35 42.00 19.60 55.85
C SER A 35 41.59 18.22 56.35
N SER A 36 41.26 18.08 57.63
CA SER A 36 40.67 16.86 58.18
C SER A 36 39.18 16.69 57.81
N SER A 37 38.58 17.71 57.20
CA SER A 37 37.14 17.81 56.93
C SER A 37 36.81 17.91 55.43
N ARG A 38 37.66 17.35 54.56
CA ARG A 38 37.47 17.39 53.09
C ARG A 38 36.16 16.69 52.69
N PRO A 39 35.17 17.40 52.09
CA PRO A 39 33.86 16.81 51.80
C PRO A 39 33.88 15.70 50.75
N LEU A 40 34.92 15.67 49.91
CA LEU A 40 35.11 14.67 48.84
C LEU A 40 36.26 13.68 49.16
N GLY A 41 36.66 13.58 50.43
CA GLY A 41 37.80 12.78 50.86
C GLY A 41 39.11 13.23 50.18
N ASP A 42 39.87 12.25 49.68
CA ASP A 42 41.17 12.48 49.02
C ASP A 42 41.05 13.05 47.60
N ALA A 43 39.85 13.23 47.05
CA ALA A 43 39.66 13.82 45.73
C ALA A 43 40.13 15.29 45.74
N VAL A 44 40.99 15.65 44.77
CA VAL A 44 41.51 17.01 44.60
C VAL A 44 41.07 17.57 43.25
N LEU A 45 40.25 18.63 43.30
CA LEU A 45 39.72 19.30 42.12
C LEU A 45 40.77 20.21 41.48
N ASP A 46 40.71 20.33 40.15
CA ASP A 46 41.67 21.14 39.37
C ASP A 46 41.40 22.65 39.40
N GLY A 47 40.22 23.08 39.86
CA GLY A 47 39.82 24.47 39.73
C GLY A 47 38.42 24.79 40.24
N ILE A 48 38.13 26.09 40.24
CA ILE A 48 36.89 26.71 40.71
C ILE A 48 36.19 27.37 39.52
N ASP A 49 34.91 27.07 39.36
CA ASP A 49 34.01 27.71 38.41
C ASP A 49 33.16 28.77 39.12
N PHE A 50 33.02 29.94 38.51
CA PHE A 50 32.25 31.05 39.04
C PHE A 50 30.94 31.14 38.23
N ASN A 51 29.83 30.64 38.78
CA ASN A 51 28.49 30.77 38.21
C ASN A 51 27.64 31.68 39.11
N ILE A 52 27.99 32.96 39.17
CA ILE A 52 27.39 33.91 40.11
C ILE A 52 26.16 34.57 39.47
N GLU A 53 24.98 33.97 39.68
CA GLU A 53 23.71 34.43 39.10
C GLU A 53 22.96 35.45 40.00
N LEU A 54 23.19 35.42 41.32
CA LEU A 54 22.48 36.22 42.32
C LEU A 54 23.43 36.74 43.41
N GLY A 55 23.16 37.97 43.88
CA GLY A 55 23.82 38.58 45.03
C GLY A 55 24.63 39.83 44.73
N SER A 56 25.76 40.01 45.42
CA SER A 56 26.62 41.21 45.29
C SER A 56 27.66 41.04 44.18
N PRO A 57 27.98 42.08 43.38
CA PRO A 57 29.05 42.05 42.38
C PRO A 57 30.47 42.31 42.96
N GLN A 58 30.59 42.53 44.27
CA GLN A 58 31.83 42.97 44.92
C GLN A 58 32.73 41.79 45.32
N HIS A 59 34.05 42.01 45.25
CA HIS A 59 35.12 41.13 45.75
C HIS A 59 35.29 39.74 45.10
N TRP A 60 34.57 39.44 44.01
CA TRP A 60 34.84 38.25 43.18
C TRP A 60 36.20 38.30 42.46
N ASP A 61 36.65 39.51 42.12
CA ASP A 61 37.98 39.83 41.61
C ASP A 61 39.08 39.60 42.65
N ASP A 62 38.84 39.98 43.91
CA ASP A 62 39.72 39.66 45.04
C ASP A 62 39.80 38.14 45.31
N LEU A 63 38.68 37.41 45.16
CA LEU A 63 38.67 35.95 45.28
C LEU A 63 39.46 35.27 44.15
N ALA A 64 39.22 35.64 42.89
CA ALA A 64 39.99 35.15 41.74
C ALA A 64 41.49 35.47 41.87
N SER A 65 41.83 36.68 42.33
CA SER A 65 43.20 37.11 42.63
C SER A 65 43.85 36.39 43.82
N SER A 66 43.05 35.76 44.68
CA SER A 66 43.55 34.97 45.82
C SER A 66 43.70 33.49 45.45
N LEU A 67 42.74 32.92 44.72
CA LEU A 67 42.79 31.55 44.22
C LEU A 67 43.94 31.33 43.22
N SER A 68 44.12 32.23 42.27
CA SER A 68 45.18 32.15 41.24
C SER A 68 46.60 32.10 41.84
N LYS A 69 46.84 32.74 42.99
CA LYS A 69 48.13 32.70 43.70
C LYS A 69 48.53 31.30 44.19
N PHE A 70 47.57 30.40 44.41
CA PHE A 70 47.89 29.02 44.78
C PHE A 70 48.50 28.21 43.64
N SER A 71 48.35 28.64 42.38
CA SER A 71 49.02 28.02 41.24
C SER A 71 50.55 27.95 41.38
N ASN A 72 51.13 28.88 42.14
CA ASN A 72 52.57 28.93 42.46
C ASN A 72 53.01 27.82 43.45
N ARG A 73 52.09 27.02 44.00
CA ARG A 73 52.36 25.93 44.96
C ARG A 73 52.50 24.54 44.29
N GLY A 74 52.85 24.50 43.00
CA GLY A 74 53.19 23.26 42.28
C GLY A 74 52.04 22.57 41.54
N ARG A 75 50.82 23.14 41.54
CA ARG A 75 49.68 22.69 40.72
C ARG A 75 48.89 23.91 40.27
N LYS A 76 48.67 24.08 38.96
CA LYS A 76 47.81 25.15 38.42
C LYS A 76 46.39 24.96 38.95
N VAL A 77 45.82 26.02 39.52
CA VAL A 77 44.40 26.12 39.84
C VAL A 77 43.72 26.80 38.67
N TYR A 78 42.86 26.08 37.97
CA TYR A 78 42.09 26.64 36.87
C TYR A 78 40.94 27.49 37.40
N LEU A 79 40.70 28.64 36.77
CA LEU A 79 39.53 29.47 37.01
C LEU A 79 38.64 29.44 35.77
N SER A 80 37.37 29.08 35.95
CA SER A 80 36.36 29.27 34.92
C SER A 80 35.24 30.17 35.40
N GLY A 81 34.56 30.79 34.45
CA GLY A 81 33.43 31.66 34.72
C GLY A 81 32.29 31.39 33.76
N ALA A 82 31.07 31.44 34.28
CA ALA A 82 29.84 31.27 33.51
C ALA A 82 29.02 32.58 33.51
N PRO A 83 29.51 33.67 32.90
CA PRO A 83 28.76 34.93 32.86
C PRO A 83 27.45 34.78 32.10
N GLN A 84 26.44 35.54 32.51
CA GLN A 84 25.22 35.75 31.75
C GLN A 84 25.54 36.54 30.47
N CYS A 85 24.79 36.29 29.40
CA CYS A 85 25.02 36.97 28.11
C CYS A 85 24.99 38.51 28.11
N PRO A 86 24.22 39.25 28.95
CA PRO A 86 24.28 40.70 28.96
C PRO A 86 25.71 41.21 29.22
N PHE A 87 26.28 41.97 28.28
CA PHE A 87 27.65 42.47 28.38
C PHE A 87 27.69 43.94 28.86
N PRO A 88 28.55 44.29 29.83
CA PRO A 88 29.32 43.38 30.69
C PRO A 88 28.42 42.67 31.71
N ASP A 89 28.80 41.46 32.12
CA ASP A 89 28.05 40.73 33.16
C ASP A 89 28.04 41.53 34.47
N ARG A 90 26.85 41.69 35.06
CA ARG A 90 26.61 42.53 36.23
C ARG A 90 27.37 42.08 37.48
N LEU A 91 27.55 40.78 37.67
CA LEU A 91 28.08 40.16 38.90
C LEU A 91 29.53 39.74 38.74
N MET A 92 29.94 39.33 37.54
CA MET A 92 31.26 38.79 37.22
C MET A 92 32.15 39.74 36.42
N GLY A 93 31.64 40.85 35.87
CA GLY A 93 32.42 41.75 35.01
C GLY A 93 33.71 42.26 35.65
N SER A 94 33.70 42.56 36.95
CA SER A 94 34.90 42.91 37.74
C SER A 94 35.92 41.78 37.77
N ALA A 95 35.49 40.56 38.06
CA ALA A 95 36.34 39.38 38.13
C ALA A 95 36.93 39.01 36.76
N LEU A 96 36.12 39.02 35.68
CA LEU A 96 36.60 38.71 34.33
C LEU A 96 37.66 39.72 33.84
N ASN A 97 37.52 41.00 34.21
CA ASN A 97 38.52 42.03 33.91
C ASN A 97 39.90 41.81 34.57
N THR A 98 40.03 40.92 35.56
CA THR A 98 41.34 40.53 36.12
C THR A 98 42.23 39.76 35.15
N LYS A 99 41.65 39.19 34.07
CA LYS A 99 42.35 38.33 33.09
C LYS A 99 42.92 37.02 33.67
N LEU A 100 42.39 36.59 34.82
CA LEU A 100 42.82 35.36 35.51
C LEU A 100 42.02 34.10 35.13
N PHE A 101 41.00 34.24 34.27
CA PHE A 101 40.11 33.15 33.89
C PHE A 101 40.66 32.39 32.67
N ASP A 102 40.80 31.07 32.82
CA ASP A 102 41.27 30.18 31.76
C ASP A 102 40.13 29.82 30.79
N TYR A 103 38.93 29.56 31.32
CA TYR A 103 37.75 29.15 30.54
C TYR A 103 36.57 30.07 30.82
N VAL A 104 35.89 30.58 29.80
CA VAL A 104 34.67 31.39 29.98
C VAL A 104 33.52 30.79 29.17
N TRP A 105 32.41 30.46 29.84
CA TRP A 105 31.22 29.80 29.28
C TRP A 105 30.03 30.77 29.29
N ILE A 106 29.84 31.53 28.22
CA ILE A 106 28.84 32.61 28.21
C ILE A 106 27.43 32.02 28.10
N GLN A 107 26.56 32.29 29.07
CA GLN A 107 25.21 31.73 29.17
C GLN A 107 24.21 32.56 28.33
N PHE A 108 23.91 32.09 27.12
CA PHE A 108 22.94 32.69 26.20
C PHE A 108 21.48 32.22 26.41
N TYR A 109 21.21 31.49 27.49
CA TYR A 109 19.88 31.05 27.91
C TYR A 109 19.48 31.73 29.24
N ASN A 110 18.20 31.69 29.61
CA ASN A 110 17.57 32.28 30.80
C ASN A 110 17.73 33.81 31.02
N ASN A 111 18.54 34.51 30.22
CA ASN A 111 19.00 35.87 30.50
C ASN A 111 18.45 36.91 29.50
N ALA A 112 17.42 37.69 29.87
CA ALA A 112 16.98 38.83 29.07
C ALA A 112 17.99 40.01 29.17
N PRO A 113 18.26 40.78 28.09
CA PRO A 113 17.60 40.78 26.79
C PRO A 113 18.15 39.76 25.77
N CYS A 114 19.09 38.88 26.15
CA CYS A 114 19.64 37.84 25.29
C CYS A 114 18.69 36.63 25.09
N GLN A 115 17.41 36.88 24.85
CA GLN A 115 16.46 35.85 24.48
C GLN A 115 16.38 35.77 22.96
N TYR A 116 16.82 34.66 22.38
CA TYR A 116 16.83 34.45 20.94
C TYR A 116 15.63 33.63 20.50
N THR A 117 14.89 34.14 19.53
CA THR A 117 13.81 33.41 18.87
C THR A 117 14.36 32.58 17.71
N SER A 118 13.69 31.46 17.43
CA SER A 118 14.02 30.63 16.26
C SER A 118 14.03 31.48 14.98
N GLY A 119 15.05 31.29 14.14
CA GLY A 119 15.21 32.00 12.87
C GLY A 119 15.95 33.36 12.93
N ASN A 120 16.19 33.96 14.10
CA ASN A 120 16.92 35.23 14.20
C ASN A 120 18.28 35.07 14.91
N THR A 121 19.29 34.61 14.16
CA THR A 121 20.66 34.40 14.67
C THR A 121 21.52 35.68 14.73
N LYS A 122 21.08 36.80 14.15
CA LYS A 122 21.89 38.01 14.05
C LYS A 122 22.22 38.58 15.43
N SER A 123 21.22 38.73 16.31
CA SER A 123 21.44 39.23 17.67
C SER A 123 22.38 38.34 18.48
N LEU A 124 22.37 37.02 18.25
CA LEU A 124 23.27 36.07 18.91
C LEU A 124 24.72 36.30 18.45
N LEU A 125 24.93 36.45 17.14
CA LEU A 125 26.23 36.74 16.55
C LEU A 125 26.78 38.11 17.01
N ASP A 126 25.95 39.14 17.05
CA ASP A 126 26.35 40.48 17.50
C ASP A 126 26.76 40.46 18.99
N SER A 127 26.02 39.76 19.86
CA SER A 127 26.39 39.55 21.27
C SER A 127 27.65 38.69 21.43
N TRP A 128 27.78 37.60 20.66
CA TRP A 128 28.96 36.73 20.68
C TRP A 128 30.24 37.45 20.24
N ASN A 129 30.15 38.25 19.19
CA ASN A 129 31.24 39.11 18.73
C ASN A 129 31.63 40.11 19.83
N THR A 130 30.65 40.78 20.44
CA THR A 130 30.88 41.73 21.55
C THR A 130 31.64 41.09 22.70
N TRP A 131 31.28 39.88 23.13
CA TRP A 131 32.03 39.15 24.16
C TRP A 131 33.44 38.78 23.70
N THR A 132 33.58 38.09 22.57
CA THR A 132 34.86 37.54 22.10
C THR A 132 35.89 38.60 21.73
N THR A 133 35.49 39.83 21.39
CA THR A 133 36.43 40.95 21.20
C THR A 133 36.80 41.70 22.48
N SER A 134 36.01 41.56 23.56
CA SER A 134 36.10 42.46 24.73
C SER A 134 36.67 41.82 26.00
N ILE A 135 36.68 40.49 26.10
CA ILE A 135 37.33 39.78 27.23
C ILE A 135 38.61 39.06 26.79
N THR A 136 39.55 38.90 27.72
CA THR A 136 40.77 38.12 27.52
C THR A 136 40.78 36.92 28.48
N ALA A 137 40.49 35.74 27.94
CA ALA A 137 40.60 34.43 28.59
C ALA A 137 41.38 33.48 27.66
N GLU A 138 41.92 32.36 28.17
CA GLU A 138 42.63 31.39 27.32
C GLU A 138 41.68 30.78 26.28
N LYS A 139 40.44 30.44 26.70
CA LYS A 139 39.40 29.86 25.84
C LYS A 139 38.01 30.39 26.20
N ILE A 140 37.23 30.77 25.19
CA ILE A 140 35.85 31.25 25.33
C ILE A 140 34.92 30.25 24.63
N PHE A 141 33.84 29.87 25.29
CA PHE A 141 32.87 28.87 24.86
C PHE A 141 31.46 29.43 24.88
N LEU A 142 30.63 28.88 24.00
CA LEU A 142 29.18 29.06 24.02
C LEU A 142 28.61 28.19 25.14
N GLY A 143 28.01 28.80 26.16
CA GLY A 143 27.29 28.09 27.21
C GLY A 143 25.93 27.61 26.68
N LEU A 144 25.73 26.29 26.66
CA LEU A 144 24.53 25.63 26.16
C LEU A 144 23.86 24.83 27.30
N PRO A 145 22.52 24.84 27.42
CA PRO A 145 21.84 24.01 28.39
C PRO A 145 21.87 22.54 27.96
N ALA A 146 22.13 21.63 28.90
CA ALA A 146 22.24 20.20 28.62
C ALA A 146 20.88 19.54 28.29
N ALA A 147 19.77 20.15 28.72
CA ALA A 147 18.40 19.70 28.47
C ALA A 147 17.42 20.90 28.54
N PRO A 148 16.21 20.81 27.95
CA PRO A 148 15.20 21.87 28.03
C PRO A 148 14.85 22.29 29.46
N GLU A 149 14.82 21.33 30.40
CA GLU A 149 14.49 21.55 31.80
C GLU A 149 15.55 22.39 32.54
N ALA A 150 16.78 22.46 32.01
CA ALA A 150 17.84 23.30 32.56
C ALA A 150 17.74 24.79 32.12
N ALA A 151 16.88 25.12 31.15
CA ALA A 151 16.70 26.48 30.66
C ALA A 151 15.23 26.80 30.36
N GLY A 152 14.57 27.46 31.32
CA GLY A 152 13.17 27.90 31.18
C GLY A 152 12.92 28.98 30.11
N SER A 153 13.96 29.63 29.57
CA SER A 153 13.81 30.53 28.41
C SER A 153 15.14 30.76 27.64
N GLY A 154 15.06 31.41 26.48
CA GLY A 154 16.22 31.95 25.74
C GLY A 154 17.08 30.96 24.97
N SER A 155 16.85 29.65 25.12
CA SER A 155 17.50 28.60 24.32
C SER A 155 16.71 28.27 23.05
N VAL A 156 17.42 27.80 22.01
CA VAL A 156 16.84 27.31 20.75
C VAL A 156 17.12 25.81 20.67
N GLN A 157 16.10 24.99 20.39
CA GLN A 157 16.28 23.54 20.24
C GLN A 157 17.17 23.22 19.04
N VAL A 158 17.99 22.17 19.15
CA VAL A 158 18.93 21.75 18.08
C VAL A 158 18.20 21.48 16.75
N GLY A 159 17.00 20.88 16.80
CA GLY A 159 16.16 20.65 15.62
C GLY A 159 15.54 21.90 14.98
N ALA A 160 15.67 23.08 15.60
CA ALA A 160 15.22 24.35 15.03
C ALA A 160 16.34 25.12 14.29
N ILE A 161 17.59 24.64 14.36
CA ILE A 161 18.75 25.23 13.68
C ILE A 161 19.10 24.39 12.44
N GLU A 162 18.25 24.45 11.43
CA GLU A 162 18.58 23.86 10.12
C GLU A 162 19.65 24.72 9.41
N PRO A 163 20.66 24.11 8.75
CA PRO A 163 21.65 24.82 7.96
C PRO A 163 21.03 25.38 6.67
N ARG A 164 20.46 26.59 6.77
CA ARG A 164 19.81 27.30 5.66
C ARG A 164 20.82 27.98 4.75
N ILE A 165 20.74 27.66 3.46
CA ILE A 165 21.54 28.25 2.39
C ILE A 165 20.77 29.45 1.84
N GLY A 166 21.31 30.66 2.01
CA GLY A 166 20.67 31.91 1.59
C GLY A 166 20.83 32.23 0.11
N LEU A 167 20.02 33.19 -0.37
CA LEU A 167 20.06 33.72 -1.74
C LEU A 167 21.48 34.16 -2.16
N GLY A 168 21.82 33.98 -3.44
CA GLY A 168 23.14 34.25 -4.02
C GLY A 168 24.16 33.11 -3.86
N SER A 169 23.81 32.03 -3.15
CA SER A 169 24.68 30.86 -2.96
C SER A 169 24.88 30.07 -4.25
N LYS A 170 26.11 29.59 -4.49
CA LYS A 170 26.48 28.86 -5.72
C LYS A 170 27.31 27.61 -5.43
N LEU A 171 27.13 26.58 -6.25
CA LEU A 171 28.02 25.42 -6.42
C LEU A 171 28.54 25.39 -7.86
N LYS A 172 29.76 24.89 -8.08
CA LYS A 172 30.37 24.77 -9.42
C LYS A 172 30.83 23.34 -9.67
N ALA A 173 30.66 22.85 -10.90
CA ALA A 173 31.12 21.52 -11.30
C ALA A 173 32.65 21.36 -11.23
N SER A 174 33.40 22.47 -11.35
CA SER A 174 34.85 22.52 -11.12
C SER A 174 35.29 22.33 -9.66
N GLU A 175 34.37 22.38 -8.69
CA GLU A 175 34.62 22.24 -7.26
C GLU A 175 33.94 20.96 -6.71
N PRO A 176 34.30 19.74 -7.19
CA PRO A 176 33.53 18.51 -6.92
C PRO A 176 33.47 18.07 -5.45
N ASN A 177 34.38 18.56 -4.60
CA ASN A 177 34.36 18.31 -3.15
C ASN A 177 33.40 19.26 -2.40
N ARG A 178 32.75 20.20 -3.08
CA ARG A 178 31.84 21.18 -2.49
C ARG A 178 30.40 20.79 -2.74
N ALA A 179 29.69 20.50 -1.67
CA ALA A 179 28.28 20.12 -1.67
C ALA A 179 27.52 20.85 -0.56
N TRP A 180 26.20 20.90 -0.68
CA TRP A 180 25.31 21.27 0.42
C TRP A 180 24.85 19.98 1.10
N VAL A 181 25.02 19.88 2.43
CA VAL A 181 24.93 18.62 3.18
C VAL A 181 23.83 18.73 4.24
N SER A 182 23.11 17.63 4.51
CA SER A 182 22.12 17.56 5.61
C SER A 182 22.77 17.71 6.98
N ALA A 183 22.01 18.14 7.99
CA ALA A 183 22.53 18.42 9.33
C ALA A 183 23.25 17.22 9.97
N ASN A 184 22.66 16.02 9.88
CA ASN A 184 23.28 14.76 10.29
C ASN A 184 24.34 14.18 9.34
N GLY A 185 24.61 14.82 8.20
CA GLY A 185 25.56 14.36 7.18
C GLY A 185 25.13 13.17 6.33
N THR A 186 23.90 12.65 6.46
CA THR A 186 23.45 11.45 5.71
C THR A 186 23.37 11.71 4.20
N PHE A 187 22.90 12.87 3.77
CA PHE A 187 22.73 13.20 2.35
C PHE A 187 23.46 14.50 1.97
N ALA A 188 23.84 14.60 0.70
CA ALA A 188 24.37 15.83 0.13
C ALA A 188 23.86 16.06 -1.30
N ILE A 189 23.81 17.34 -1.71
CA ILE A 189 23.50 17.79 -3.07
C ILE A 189 24.67 18.58 -3.66
N GLY A 190 24.99 18.33 -4.93
CA GLY A 190 26.13 18.94 -5.62
C GLY A 190 26.44 18.24 -6.95
N PHE A 191 27.66 18.41 -7.47
CA PHE A 191 28.06 17.87 -8.77
C PHE A 191 28.79 16.52 -8.65
N THR A 192 28.21 15.46 -9.23
CA THR A 192 28.87 14.16 -9.38
C THR A 192 29.42 13.99 -10.80
N ARG A 193 30.56 13.29 -10.95
CA ARG A 193 31.23 13.08 -12.25
C ARG A 193 30.84 11.72 -12.85
N ILE A 194 30.41 11.71 -14.11
CA ILE A 194 30.08 10.49 -14.85
C ILE A 194 31.37 9.87 -15.40
N LYS A 195 31.97 8.91 -14.69
CA LYS A 195 33.13 8.15 -15.19
C LYS A 195 32.73 7.29 -16.41
N PRO A 196 33.58 7.14 -17.45
CA PRO A 196 34.94 7.69 -17.61
C PRO A 196 34.98 9.11 -18.21
N THR A 197 33.84 9.77 -18.41
CA THR A 197 33.76 11.08 -19.09
C THR A 197 34.15 12.27 -18.19
N ASP A 198 34.37 13.44 -18.81
CA ASP A 198 34.48 14.75 -18.14
C ASP A 198 33.12 15.48 -18.06
N ARG A 199 32.02 14.73 -17.93
CA ARG A 199 30.67 15.25 -17.73
C ARG A 199 30.21 15.09 -16.28
N PHE A 200 29.32 15.99 -15.87
CA PHE A 200 28.80 16.08 -14.51
C PHE A 200 27.26 16.02 -14.48
N LEU A 201 26.73 15.54 -13.37
CA LEU A 201 25.31 15.60 -13.01
C LEU A 201 25.17 16.42 -11.73
N LEU A 202 24.17 17.29 -11.68
CA LEU A 202 23.64 17.74 -10.39
C LEU A 202 22.93 16.54 -9.76
N SER A 203 23.29 16.18 -8.54
CA SER A 203 22.79 14.97 -7.88
C SER A 203 22.58 15.15 -6.39
N ILE A 204 21.65 14.38 -5.82
CA ILE A 204 21.62 14.06 -4.39
C ILE A 204 22.16 12.64 -4.23
N TRP A 205 23.02 12.43 -3.23
CA TRP A 205 23.58 11.11 -2.87
C TRP A 205 23.71 10.95 -1.35
N PHE A 206 23.91 9.71 -0.90
CA PHE A 206 24.28 9.42 0.49
C PHE A 206 25.73 9.80 0.76
N ALA A 207 25.98 10.80 1.59
CA ALA A 207 27.31 11.44 1.71
C ALA A 207 28.30 10.69 2.62
N GLN A 208 27.81 9.86 3.55
CA GLN A 208 28.64 9.09 4.49
C GLN A 208 29.03 7.69 3.98
N LEU A 209 28.47 7.22 2.86
CA LEU A 209 28.75 5.87 2.37
C LEU A 209 30.12 5.79 1.67
N PRO A 210 30.94 4.76 1.96
CA PRO A 210 32.21 4.55 1.28
C PRO A 210 32.01 4.12 -0.18
N GLY A 211 32.98 4.49 -1.04
CA GLY A 211 33.01 4.11 -2.45
C GLY A 211 32.52 5.21 -3.39
N ASP A 212 31.98 4.83 -4.54
CA ASP A 212 31.42 5.78 -5.51
C ASP A 212 30.03 6.29 -5.06
N PRO A 213 29.69 7.59 -5.28
CA PRO A 213 28.46 8.18 -4.78
C PRO A 213 27.20 7.43 -5.24
N THR A 214 26.41 6.93 -4.29
CA THR A 214 25.09 6.36 -4.59
C THR A 214 24.09 7.49 -4.82
N ILE A 215 23.89 7.85 -6.09
CA ILE A 215 22.92 8.85 -6.53
C ILE A 215 21.49 8.34 -6.27
N VAL A 216 20.63 9.21 -5.74
CA VAL A 216 19.20 8.95 -5.48
C VAL A 216 18.28 9.94 -6.20
N TRP A 217 18.80 11.11 -6.59
CA TRP A 217 18.08 12.11 -7.35
C TRP A 217 19.03 12.85 -8.28
N SER A 218 18.58 13.21 -9.48
CA SER A 218 19.30 14.11 -10.41
C SER A 218 18.32 14.62 -11.46
N PRO A 219 18.28 15.95 -11.74
CA PRO A 219 17.31 16.53 -12.67
C PRO A 219 17.83 16.56 -14.11
N ASN A 220 19.15 16.47 -14.32
CA ASN A 220 19.79 16.63 -15.63
C ASN A 220 20.41 15.33 -16.18
N ARG A 221 19.88 14.15 -15.77
CA ARG A 221 20.36 12.83 -16.22
C ARG A 221 20.47 12.71 -17.75
N ASN A 222 19.52 13.30 -18.48
CA ASN A 222 19.46 13.31 -19.94
C ASN A 222 20.32 14.40 -20.61
N SER A 223 20.85 15.35 -19.82
CA SER A 223 21.67 16.47 -20.28
C SER A 223 22.89 16.69 -19.37
N PRO A 224 23.91 15.80 -19.41
CA PRO A 224 25.12 15.94 -18.61
C PRO A 224 25.92 17.20 -18.95
N VAL A 225 26.28 17.96 -17.92
CA VAL A 225 26.91 19.27 -18.06
C VAL A 225 28.44 19.21 -18.04
N THR A 226 29.11 20.28 -18.45
CA THR A 226 30.57 20.42 -18.40
C THR A 226 31.05 20.83 -16.99
N LYS A 227 32.38 20.89 -16.81
CA LYS A 227 33.02 21.46 -15.60
C LYS A 227 32.76 22.96 -15.41
N GLU A 228 32.30 23.67 -16.45
CA GLU A 228 31.94 25.09 -16.38
C GLU A 228 30.53 25.34 -15.81
N ALA A 229 29.79 24.28 -15.46
CA ALA A 229 28.44 24.40 -14.95
C ALA A 229 28.36 24.95 -13.51
N VAL A 230 27.30 25.72 -13.27
CA VAL A 230 27.01 26.40 -12.00
C VAL A 230 25.57 26.14 -11.61
N LEU A 231 25.37 25.69 -10.37
CA LEU A 231 24.08 25.73 -9.68
C LEU A 231 24.05 27.00 -8.82
N GLU A 232 23.03 27.83 -9.01
CA GLU A 232 22.86 29.09 -8.30
C GLU A 232 21.44 29.23 -7.75
N LEU A 233 21.33 29.64 -6.48
CA LEU A 233 20.08 30.16 -5.93
C LEU A 233 20.07 31.67 -6.17
N GLU A 234 19.35 32.12 -7.19
CA GLU A 234 19.28 33.52 -7.59
C GLU A 234 18.57 34.40 -6.54
N ALA A 235 18.83 35.71 -6.58
CA ALA A 235 18.13 36.70 -5.74
C ALA A 235 16.60 36.77 -6.00
N THR A 236 16.11 36.19 -7.10
CA THR A 236 14.70 36.01 -7.44
C THR A 236 14.02 34.88 -6.65
N GLY A 237 14.78 34.09 -5.87
CA GLY A 237 14.29 32.86 -5.23
C GLY A 237 14.25 31.65 -6.16
N ASN A 238 14.82 31.76 -7.37
CA ASN A 238 14.88 30.69 -8.35
C ASN A 238 16.17 29.88 -8.22
N LEU A 239 16.08 28.55 -8.24
CA LEU A 239 17.25 27.68 -8.32
C LEU A 239 17.51 27.36 -9.79
N VAL A 240 18.71 27.65 -10.28
CA VAL A 240 19.06 27.55 -11.70
C VAL A 240 20.36 26.77 -11.88
N LEU A 241 20.30 25.72 -12.70
CA LEU A 241 21.47 25.02 -13.22
C LEU A 241 21.79 25.56 -14.62
N SER A 242 22.96 26.18 -14.76
CA SER A 242 23.46 26.70 -16.04
C SER A 242 24.78 26.03 -16.43
N ASP A 243 24.99 25.86 -17.73
CA ASP A 243 26.27 25.46 -18.33
C ASP A 243 26.70 26.55 -19.32
N ARG A 244 27.72 27.31 -18.94
CA ARG A 244 28.22 28.51 -19.65
C ARG A 244 27.15 29.61 -19.78
N THR A 245 26.41 29.62 -20.88
CA THR A 245 25.32 30.58 -21.18
C THR A 245 23.96 29.90 -21.36
N THR A 246 23.91 28.56 -21.24
CA THR A 246 22.69 27.78 -21.47
C THR A 246 22.10 27.36 -20.13
N VAL A 247 20.83 27.69 -19.89
CA VAL A 247 20.09 27.13 -18.74
C VAL A 247 19.73 25.69 -19.06
N ILE A 248 20.12 24.76 -18.18
CA ILE A 248 19.93 23.32 -18.34
C ILE A 248 18.71 22.85 -17.54
N TRP A 249 18.49 23.41 -16.36
CA TRP A 249 17.36 23.11 -15.49
C TRP A 249 17.08 24.28 -14.54
N THR A 250 15.83 24.41 -14.08
CA THR A 250 15.42 25.39 -13.07
C THR A 250 14.25 24.89 -12.24
N SER A 251 14.14 25.35 -10.99
CA SER A 251 13.01 25.05 -10.10
C SER A 251 11.70 25.77 -10.48
N ASN A 252 11.76 26.79 -11.36
CA ASN A 252 10.64 27.67 -11.72
C ASN A 252 10.00 28.39 -10.50
N THR A 253 10.80 28.78 -9.51
CA THR A 253 10.34 29.43 -8.26
C THR A 253 10.60 30.94 -8.21
N SER A 254 10.93 31.56 -9.35
CA SER A 254 11.12 33.02 -9.48
C SER A 254 9.94 33.80 -8.90
N ASN A 255 10.22 34.69 -7.95
CA ASN A 255 9.25 35.57 -7.28
C ASN A 255 8.17 34.85 -6.44
N HIS A 256 8.32 33.56 -6.15
CA HIS A 256 7.39 32.82 -5.26
C HIS A 256 7.69 33.01 -3.76
N GLY A 257 8.58 33.92 -3.38
CA GLY A 257 8.90 34.24 -1.98
C GLY A 257 9.88 33.29 -1.30
N VAL A 258 10.72 32.59 -2.06
CA VAL A 258 11.80 31.74 -1.53
C VAL A 258 12.90 32.62 -0.90
N GLU A 259 13.27 32.32 0.35
CA GLU A 259 14.35 33.04 1.07
C GLU A 259 15.59 32.16 1.28
N SER A 260 15.41 30.83 1.35
CA SER A 260 16.50 29.90 1.65
C SER A 260 16.22 28.50 1.13
N VAL A 261 17.27 27.67 1.04
CA VAL A 261 17.17 26.24 0.74
C VAL A 261 17.82 25.39 1.83
N THR A 262 17.35 24.16 2.02
CA THR A 262 17.87 23.22 3.01
C THR A 262 17.92 21.78 2.44
N MET A 263 18.90 21.00 2.91
CA MET A 263 19.03 19.58 2.60
C MET A 263 18.51 18.77 3.80
N SER A 264 17.33 18.16 3.67
CA SER A 264 16.70 17.39 4.74
C SER A 264 17.43 16.07 4.99
N GLU A 265 17.35 15.59 6.23
CA GLU A 265 17.87 14.28 6.67
C GLU A 265 17.17 13.09 5.99
N SER A 266 15.99 13.30 5.42
CA SER A 266 15.24 12.33 4.60
C SER A 266 15.78 12.19 3.17
N GLY A 267 16.67 13.08 2.72
CA GLY A 267 17.10 13.19 1.33
C GLY A 267 16.23 14.13 0.48
N ASN A 268 15.22 14.77 1.07
CA ASN A 268 14.43 15.80 0.40
C ASN A 268 15.17 17.15 0.40
N PHE A 269 15.30 17.79 -0.75
CA PHE A 269 15.91 19.11 -0.90
C PHE A 269 14.82 20.16 -1.06
N LEU A 270 14.78 21.15 -0.17
CA LEU A 270 13.62 22.03 0.03
C LEU A 270 13.96 23.50 -0.25
N LEU A 271 13.08 24.20 -0.96
CA LEU A 271 13.07 25.66 -1.09
C LEU A 271 12.02 26.22 -0.11
N LEU A 272 12.45 27.07 0.82
CA LEU A 272 11.65 27.55 1.94
C LEU A 272 11.24 29.03 1.77
N GLY A 273 9.99 29.34 2.12
CA GLY A 273 9.43 30.69 2.09
C GLY A 273 9.43 31.40 3.45
N THR A 274 8.85 32.61 3.46
CA THR A 274 8.70 33.46 4.65
C THR A 274 7.92 32.77 5.77
N GLN A 275 8.41 32.91 7.01
CA GLN A 275 7.73 32.37 8.19
C GLN A 275 6.41 33.11 8.46
N GLY A 276 5.29 32.38 8.47
CA GLY A 276 3.96 32.95 8.72
C GLY A 276 2.77 32.01 8.51
N THR A 277 2.94 30.87 7.82
CA THR A 277 1.90 29.84 7.68
C THR A 277 2.45 28.45 8.00
N ALA A 278 1.58 27.56 8.48
CA ALA A 278 1.97 26.32 9.16
C ALA A 278 2.20 25.11 8.22
N SER A 279 2.77 25.30 7.02
CA SER A 279 3.23 24.23 6.11
C SER A 279 3.98 24.76 4.86
N PRO A 280 4.94 24.02 4.28
CA PRO A 280 6.33 24.18 4.75
C PRO A 280 7.40 24.46 3.67
N ALA A 281 7.16 24.19 2.40
CA ALA A 281 8.16 24.38 1.32
C ALA A 281 7.50 24.76 -0.01
N ILE A 282 8.11 25.70 -0.74
CA ILE A 282 7.65 26.22 -2.04
C ILE A 282 7.98 25.24 -3.18
N TRP A 283 9.11 24.54 -3.08
CA TRP A 283 9.52 23.48 -3.99
C TRP A 283 10.28 22.41 -3.21
N GLN A 284 10.22 21.16 -3.68
CA GLN A 284 10.90 20.03 -3.05
C GLN A 284 11.38 19.02 -4.09
N SER A 285 12.53 18.37 -3.87
CA SER A 285 13.05 17.35 -4.81
C SER A 285 12.16 16.09 -4.86
N PHE A 286 11.45 15.79 -3.77
CA PHE A 286 10.55 14.64 -3.69
C PHE A 286 9.37 14.68 -4.67
N SER A 287 8.94 15.87 -5.13
CA SER A 287 7.90 16.01 -6.17
C SER A 287 8.43 15.91 -7.60
N GLN A 288 9.72 15.62 -7.78
CA GLN A 288 10.34 15.28 -9.06
C GLN A 288 11.22 14.04 -8.91
N PRO A 289 10.66 12.86 -8.58
CA PRO A 289 11.43 11.64 -8.37
C PRO A 289 12.19 11.22 -9.64
N SER A 290 13.20 10.35 -9.49
CA SER A 290 14.02 9.87 -10.61
C SER A 290 13.94 8.35 -10.75
N ASP A 291 15.01 7.59 -10.52
CA ASP A 291 14.98 6.11 -10.51
C ASP A 291 14.75 5.51 -9.11
N THR A 292 14.88 6.33 -8.07
CA THR A 292 14.92 5.91 -6.67
C THR A 292 13.80 6.57 -5.86
N LEU A 293 13.15 5.78 -5.01
CA LEU A 293 12.22 6.21 -3.96
C LEU A 293 12.89 6.00 -2.59
N LEU A 294 12.97 7.05 -1.79
CA LEU A 294 13.50 7.02 -0.42
C LEU A 294 12.41 6.71 0.62
N PRO A 295 12.78 6.32 1.86
CA PRO A 295 11.84 6.17 2.95
C PRO A 295 11.01 7.45 3.16
N ASN A 296 9.71 7.28 3.36
CA ASN A 296 8.68 8.31 3.49
C ASN A 296 8.56 9.27 2.29
N GLN A 297 9.20 8.99 1.14
CA GLN A 297 8.95 9.72 -0.09
C GLN A 297 7.62 9.26 -0.71
N PRO A 298 6.66 10.17 -0.96
CA PRO A 298 5.39 9.83 -1.58
C PRO A 298 5.52 9.71 -3.10
N LEU A 299 5.04 8.59 -3.66
CA LEU A 299 4.77 8.44 -5.10
C LEU A 299 3.25 8.55 -5.32
N THR A 300 2.78 9.76 -5.59
CA THR A 300 1.37 10.07 -5.86
C THR A 300 1.00 9.82 -7.33
N VAL A 301 -0.28 9.93 -7.68
CA VAL A 301 -0.80 9.69 -9.04
C VAL A 301 -0.23 10.65 -10.10
N SER A 302 0.23 11.83 -9.70
CA SER A 302 0.88 12.81 -10.60
C SER A 302 2.39 12.59 -10.78
N LEU A 303 2.98 11.60 -10.09
CA LEU A 303 4.42 11.35 -10.08
C LEU A 303 4.77 10.03 -10.79
N GLU A 304 5.98 9.99 -11.36
CA GLU A 304 6.48 8.87 -12.16
C GLU A 304 7.96 8.65 -11.87
N LEU A 305 8.33 7.43 -11.49
CA LEU A 305 9.73 6.98 -11.43
C LEU A 305 10.19 6.59 -12.84
N THR A 306 11.41 6.94 -13.22
CA THR A 306 11.99 6.64 -14.54
C THR A 306 13.35 5.97 -14.42
N SER A 307 13.53 4.83 -15.09
CA SER A 307 14.83 4.14 -15.15
C SER A 307 15.83 4.98 -15.95
N ASN A 308 17.13 4.86 -15.65
CA ASN A 308 18.15 5.63 -16.35
C ASN A 308 18.23 5.23 -17.85
N PRO A 309 17.99 6.14 -18.80
CA PRO A 309 18.04 5.81 -20.23
C PRO A 309 19.46 5.39 -20.62
N SER A 310 19.59 4.15 -21.07
CA SER A 310 20.87 3.62 -21.55
C SER A 310 21.09 4.04 -23.01
N PRO A 311 22.30 4.50 -23.41
CA PRO A 311 22.62 4.75 -24.82
C PRO A 311 22.41 3.54 -25.74
N TRP A 312 22.37 2.35 -25.16
CA TRP A 312 22.29 1.06 -25.85
C TRP A 312 20.88 0.43 -25.80
N ARG A 313 19.93 1.04 -25.09
CA ARG A 313 18.51 0.65 -25.09
C ARG A 313 17.71 1.72 -25.84
N HIS A 314 16.93 1.31 -26.82
CA HIS A 314 16.05 2.21 -27.59
C HIS A 314 14.84 2.75 -26.80
N GLY A 315 14.77 2.49 -25.49
CA GLY A 315 13.67 2.90 -24.62
C GLY A 315 14.02 2.80 -23.14
N HIS A 316 13.17 3.40 -22.31
CA HIS A 316 13.30 3.47 -20.85
C HIS A 316 12.01 3.05 -20.16
N TYR A 317 12.12 2.55 -18.93
CA TYR A 317 10.98 2.22 -18.09
C TYR A 317 10.47 3.43 -17.34
N SER A 318 9.16 3.52 -17.21
CA SER A 318 8.51 4.46 -16.32
C SER A 318 7.46 3.74 -15.45
N LEU A 319 7.35 4.16 -14.20
CA LEU A 319 6.53 3.53 -13.17
C LEU A 319 5.68 4.58 -12.47
N LYS A 320 4.36 4.44 -12.58
CA LYS A 320 3.38 5.38 -12.04
C LYS A 320 2.11 4.68 -11.57
N MET A 321 1.32 5.37 -10.75
CA MET A 321 -0.04 4.93 -10.44
C MET A 321 -0.94 5.22 -11.64
N LEU A 322 -1.46 4.17 -12.28
CA LEU A 322 -2.48 4.25 -13.33
C LEU A 322 -3.85 4.19 -12.66
N GLN A 323 -4.56 5.33 -12.66
CA GLN A 323 -5.91 5.45 -12.13
C GLN A 323 -6.91 5.68 -13.27
N HIS A 324 -7.77 4.69 -13.48
CA HIS A 324 -8.93 4.73 -14.36
C HIS A 324 -10.21 4.56 -13.54
N HIS A 325 -11.37 4.90 -14.11
CA HIS A 325 -12.68 4.79 -13.43
C HIS A 325 -12.98 3.40 -12.87
N THR A 326 -12.37 2.35 -13.43
CA THR A 326 -12.56 0.96 -13.02
C THR A 326 -11.24 0.25 -12.68
N SER A 327 -10.10 0.94 -12.55
CA SER A 327 -8.87 0.26 -12.14
C SER A 327 -7.85 1.22 -11.56
N LEU A 328 -7.20 0.77 -10.51
CA LEU A 328 -6.05 1.43 -9.91
C LEU A 328 -4.91 0.43 -9.92
N SER A 329 -3.77 0.77 -10.51
CA SER A 329 -2.61 -0.12 -10.57
C SER A 329 -1.30 0.64 -10.49
N LEU A 330 -0.25 -0.01 -9.98
CA LEU A 330 1.11 0.48 -10.02
C LEU A 330 1.78 -0.06 -11.29
N GLY A 331 1.50 0.60 -12.41
CA GLY A 331 1.80 0.12 -13.75
C GLY A 331 3.23 0.44 -14.19
N LEU A 332 3.90 -0.56 -14.79
CA LEU A 332 5.19 -0.41 -15.45
C LEU A 332 4.96 -0.22 -16.96
N THR A 333 5.53 0.85 -17.51
CA THR A 333 5.48 1.16 -18.95
C THR A 333 6.90 1.13 -19.53
N TYR A 334 7.11 0.44 -20.64
CA TYR A 334 8.31 0.58 -21.46
C TYR A 334 8.05 1.60 -22.57
N ASN A 335 8.84 2.67 -22.59
CA ASN A 335 8.67 3.81 -23.50
C ASN A 335 9.75 3.80 -24.59
N ILE A 336 9.35 3.56 -25.84
CA ILE A 336 10.22 3.53 -27.02
C ILE A 336 9.60 4.37 -28.15
N ASN A 337 10.33 5.35 -28.68
CA ASN A 337 9.94 6.15 -29.87
C ASN A 337 8.46 6.60 -29.95
N LEU A 338 7.92 7.17 -28.85
CA LEU A 338 6.51 7.61 -28.70
C LEU A 338 5.45 6.48 -28.70
N ASP A 339 5.86 5.23 -28.56
CA ASP A 339 4.99 4.05 -28.44
C ASP A 339 5.15 3.39 -27.07
N PRO A 340 4.37 3.83 -26.05
CA PRO A 340 4.40 3.22 -24.72
C PRO A 340 3.70 1.86 -24.74
N HIS A 341 4.30 0.87 -24.09
CA HIS A 341 3.67 -0.43 -23.85
C HIS A 341 3.76 -0.77 -22.36
N ALA A 342 2.60 -0.97 -21.72
CA ALA A 342 2.50 -1.45 -20.35
C ALA A 342 2.07 -2.92 -20.38
N ASN A 343 2.99 -3.83 -20.06
CA ASN A 343 2.74 -5.27 -20.03
C ASN A 343 2.68 -5.84 -18.60
N TYR A 344 3.11 -5.05 -17.60
CA TYR A 344 3.29 -5.52 -16.23
C TYR A 344 2.76 -4.51 -15.21
N SER A 345 2.17 -5.03 -14.15
CA SER A 345 1.65 -4.26 -13.01
C SER A 345 2.27 -4.81 -11.74
N TYR A 346 2.94 -3.95 -10.97
CA TYR A 346 3.55 -4.35 -9.69
C TYR A 346 2.54 -4.58 -8.58
N TRP A 347 1.38 -3.97 -8.73
CA TRP A 347 0.25 -4.15 -7.85
C TRP A 347 -0.99 -3.72 -8.63
N SER A 348 -2.01 -4.57 -8.64
CA SER A 348 -3.31 -4.25 -9.21
C SER A 348 -4.32 -4.17 -8.08
N GLY A 349 -4.93 -3.01 -7.93
CA GLY A 349 -6.07 -2.77 -7.05
C GLY A 349 -7.36 -3.40 -7.59
N PRO A 350 -8.45 -3.33 -6.80
CA PRO A 350 -9.72 -3.93 -7.19
C PRO A 350 -10.28 -3.32 -8.49
N GLU A 351 -10.89 -4.18 -9.32
CA GLU A 351 -11.41 -3.90 -10.67
C GLU A 351 -12.55 -2.88 -10.77
N ILE A 352 -12.92 -2.20 -9.69
CA ILE A 352 -13.71 -0.95 -9.72
C ILE A 352 -13.29 -0.09 -8.52
N SER A 353 -12.39 0.86 -8.73
CA SER A 353 -11.95 1.82 -7.72
C SER A 353 -12.58 3.21 -7.95
N ASN A 354 -13.76 3.46 -7.38
CA ASN A 354 -14.31 4.82 -7.20
C ASN A 354 -13.55 5.61 -6.10
N VAL A 355 -12.24 5.41 -5.99
CA VAL A 355 -11.38 6.09 -5.02
C VAL A 355 -11.15 7.51 -5.52
N THR A 356 -11.84 8.46 -4.90
CA THR A 356 -11.70 9.90 -5.12
C THR A 356 -10.72 10.57 -4.15
N GLY A 357 -10.11 9.81 -3.24
CA GLY A 357 -9.09 10.30 -2.30
C GLY A 357 -7.66 10.10 -2.80
N ASP A 358 -6.71 10.82 -2.19
CA ASP A 358 -5.30 10.74 -2.55
C ASP A 358 -4.72 9.34 -2.32
N VAL A 359 -4.27 8.72 -3.41
CA VAL A 359 -3.55 7.44 -3.40
C VAL A 359 -2.06 7.69 -3.52
N THR A 360 -1.29 7.11 -2.60
CA THR A 360 0.17 7.27 -2.57
C THR A 360 0.85 5.93 -2.33
N ALA A 361 1.81 5.57 -3.19
CA ALA A 361 2.75 4.48 -2.90
C ALA A 361 3.94 5.04 -2.10
N VAL A 362 4.33 4.37 -1.02
CA VAL A 362 5.38 4.82 -0.09
C VAL A 362 6.19 3.64 0.44
N LEU A 363 7.51 3.81 0.51
CA LEU A 363 8.40 2.97 1.29
C LEU A 363 8.47 3.54 2.70
N ASP A 364 8.14 2.77 3.74
CA ASP A 364 8.29 3.24 5.12
C ASP A 364 9.67 2.89 5.73
N ASP A 365 9.98 3.48 6.89
CA ASP A 365 11.25 3.27 7.61
C ASP A 365 11.49 1.82 8.06
N THR A 366 10.44 0.98 8.12
CA THR A 366 10.59 -0.46 8.38
C THR A 366 11.13 -1.21 7.15
N GLY A 367 11.09 -0.59 5.98
CA GLY A 367 11.38 -1.22 4.69
C GLY A 367 10.17 -1.88 4.05
N SER A 368 8.95 -1.56 4.49
CA SER A 368 7.72 -2.06 3.85
C SER A 368 7.27 -1.09 2.77
N PHE A 369 6.97 -1.61 1.57
CA PHE A 369 6.46 -0.83 0.45
C PHE A 369 4.94 -1.03 0.33
N LYS A 370 4.18 0.06 0.47
CA LYS A 370 2.73 0.03 0.64
C LYS A 370 2.04 1.16 -0.11
N ILE A 371 0.79 0.93 -0.47
CA ILE A 371 -0.11 1.88 -1.11
C ILE A 371 -1.13 2.34 -0.06
N VAL A 372 -1.10 3.62 0.24
CA VAL A 372 -1.93 4.28 1.26
C VAL A 372 -3.08 5.03 0.57
N TYR A 373 -4.25 5.01 1.20
CA TYR A 373 -5.46 5.68 0.75
C TYR A 373 -5.84 6.77 1.75
N GLY A 374 -5.77 8.03 1.34
CA GLY A 374 -5.99 9.19 2.21
C GLY A 374 -4.90 9.39 3.28
N GLU A 375 -5.15 10.31 4.22
CA GLU A 375 -4.15 10.79 5.19
C GLU A 375 -3.79 9.78 6.30
N SER A 376 -4.50 8.65 6.41
CA SER A 376 -4.31 7.68 7.49
C SER A 376 -3.75 6.34 7.00
N SER A 377 -2.68 5.88 7.65
CA SER A 377 -2.06 4.56 7.40
C SER A 377 -2.96 3.36 7.75
N THR A 378 -4.12 3.59 8.35
CA THR A 378 -5.13 2.56 8.68
C THR A 378 -5.65 1.81 7.45
N GLY A 379 -5.56 2.38 6.24
CA GLY A 379 -5.97 1.74 4.99
C GLY A 379 -4.85 1.18 4.09
N ALA A 380 -3.60 1.05 4.58
CA ALA A 380 -2.45 0.72 3.71
C ALA A 380 -2.42 -0.73 3.18
N VAL A 381 -2.38 -0.91 1.86
CA VAL A 381 -2.19 -2.22 1.19
C VAL A 381 -0.71 -2.44 0.90
N TYR A 382 -0.13 -3.53 1.37
CA TYR A 382 1.29 -3.83 1.16
C TYR A 382 1.53 -4.45 -0.21
N VAL A 383 2.45 -3.85 -0.99
CA VAL A 383 3.07 -4.47 -2.16
C VAL A 383 4.22 -5.38 -1.70
N TYR A 384 4.94 -4.94 -0.66
CA TYR A 384 5.89 -5.73 0.10
C TYR A 384 5.80 -5.35 1.58
N LYS A 385 5.59 -6.34 2.45
CA LYS A 385 5.60 -6.16 3.92
C LYS A 385 6.90 -6.75 4.46
N ASN A 386 7.67 -5.99 5.24
CA ASN A 386 8.88 -6.52 5.87
C ASN A 386 8.48 -7.53 6.97
N PRO A 387 8.96 -8.79 6.93
CA PRO A 387 8.66 -9.79 7.97
C PRO A 387 9.08 -9.35 9.39
N ALA A 388 10.03 -8.42 9.51
CA ALA A 388 10.47 -7.87 10.79
C ALA A 388 9.47 -6.92 11.47
N ASP A 389 8.28 -6.65 10.88
CA ASP A 389 7.24 -5.82 11.51
C ASP A 389 6.27 -6.59 12.41
N GLU A 390 6.27 -7.93 12.41
CA GLU A 390 5.35 -8.70 13.29
C GLU A 390 5.84 -8.78 14.74
N ASN A 391 7.15 -8.70 14.98
CA ASN A 391 7.74 -8.71 16.33
C ASN A 391 7.83 -7.30 16.95
N ARG A 392 6.70 -6.57 17.04
CA ARG A 392 6.65 -5.23 17.66
C ARG A 392 7.04 -5.21 19.15
N ASN A 393 6.98 -6.35 19.85
CA ASN A 393 7.25 -6.44 21.29
C ASN A 393 8.74 -6.37 21.67
N PHE A 394 9.68 -6.29 20.72
CA PHE A 394 11.11 -6.10 20.98
C PHE A 394 11.75 -5.08 20.02
N ARG A 395 11.55 -3.78 20.29
CA ARG A 395 12.32 -2.68 19.67
C ARG A 395 12.94 -1.72 20.69
N LEU A 396 13.76 -2.28 21.58
CA LEU A 396 14.84 -1.55 22.25
C LEU A 396 16.16 -1.83 21.50
N SER A 397 16.87 -0.77 21.11
CA SER A 397 18.17 -0.73 20.41
C SER A 397 18.34 -1.58 19.13
N LYS A 398 17.85 -1.05 17.99
CA LYS A 398 18.58 -1.16 16.71
C LYS A 398 18.72 0.22 16.07
N THR A 399 19.89 0.47 15.48
CA THR A 399 20.18 1.67 14.69
C THR A 399 19.26 1.74 13.46
N PRO A 400 18.90 2.94 12.97
CA PRO A 400 18.12 3.09 11.75
C PRO A 400 18.89 2.48 10.56
N VAL A 401 18.21 1.63 9.80
CA VAL A 401 18.81 0.86 8.70
C VAL A 401 18.54 1.58 7.38
N THR A 402 19.60 2.04 6.72
CA THR A 402 19.50 2.75 5.45
C THR A 402 18.94 1.85 4.35
N ARG A 403 17.85 2.29 3.71
CA ARG A 403 17.18 1.59 2.61
C ARG A 403 16.84 2.53 1.46
N ARG A 404 16.65 1.96 0.27
CA ARG A 404 16.12 2.63 -0.91
C ARG A 404 15.41 1.64 -1.83
N LEU A 405 14.36 2.09 -2.50
CA LEU A 405 13.64 1.31 -3.52
C LEU A 405 14.02 1.88 -4.90
N VAL A 406 14.45 1.03 -5.82
CA VAL A 406 15.03 1.45 -7.12
C VAL A 406 14.30 0.77 -8.27
N LEU A 407 13.92 1.54 -9.29
CA LEU A 407 13.49 1.05 -10.59
C LEU A 407 14.74 0.77 -11.44
N GLU A 408 15.12 -0.51 -11.57
CA GLU A 408 16.31 -0.92 -12.31
C GLU A 408 16.13 -0.72 -13.84
N ASN A 409 17.24 -0.62 -14.57
CA ASN A 409 17.24 -0.50 -16.04
C ASN A 409 16.75 -1.76 -16.79
N ASN A 410 16.42 -2.84 -16.06
CA ASN A 410 15.73 -4.02 -16.58
C ASN A 410 14.19 -3.94 -16.37
N GLY A 411 13.70 -2.83 -15.81
CA GLY A 411 12.30 -2.57 -15.47
C GLY A 411 11.88 -3.05 -14.09
N ASN A 412 12.64 -3.93 -13.43
CA ASN A 412 12.32 -4.54 -12.14
C ASN A 412 12.43 -3.54 -10.98
N LEU A 413 11.51 -3.62 -10.03
CA LEU A 413 11.52 -2.80 -8.82
C LEU A 413 12.23 -3.55 -7.70
N ARG A 414 13.27 -2.97 -7.10
CA ARG A 414 14.16 -3.66 -6.15
C ARG A 414 14.42 -2.83 -4.89
N LEU A 415 14.19 -3.43 -3.74
CA LEU A 415 14.50 -2.86 -2.43
C LEU A 415 15.94 -3.22 -2.06
N TYR A 416 16.73 -2.20 -1.75
CA TYR A 416 18.11 -2.34 -1.28
C TYR A 416 18.24 -1.90 0.17
N ARG A 417 19.04 -2.65 0.92
CA ARG A 417 19.49 -2.35 2.27
C ARG A 417 21.00 -2.11 2.24
N TRP A 418 21.48 -1.09 2.96
CA TRP A 418 22.91 -0.96 3.21
C TRP A 418 23.33 -1.95 4.30
N ASP A 419 24.38 -2.71 4.03
CA ASP A 419 25.00 -3.61 5.01
C ASP A 419 26.48 -3.25 5.19
N ASN A 420 26.94 -3.20 6.44
CA ASN A 420 28.33 -2.87 6.75
C ASN A 420 29.23 -4.12 6.84
N ASP A 421 28.65 -5.31 7.09
CA ASP A 421 29.38 -6.48 7.58
C ASP A 421 29.36 -7.71 6.64
N MET A 422 28.87 -7.56 5.40
CA MET A 422 28.85 -8.66 4.42
C MET A 422 30.28 -9.05 4.00
N ASN A 423 30.80 -10.14 4.59
CA ASN A 423 32.17 -10.65 4.39
C ASN A 423 33.27 -9.60 4.64
N GLY A 424 33.04 -8.65 5.56
CA GLY A 424 33.97 -7.55 5.83
C GLY A 424 33.99 -6.45 4.76
N SER A 425 32.92 -6.34 3.98
CA SER A 425 32.73 -5.28 2.96
C SER A 425 31.38 -4.59 3.12
N SER A 426 31.38 -3.26 3.12
CA SER A 426 30.16 -2.47 3.19
C SER A 426 29.57 -2.26 1.78
N GLN A 427 28.33 -2.68 1.55
CA GLN A 427 27.71 -2.66 0.23
C GLN A 427 26.17 -2.63 0.27
N TRP A 428 25.56 -2.25 -0.86
CA TRP A 428 24.12 -2.37 -1.07
C TRP A 428 23.72 -3.82 -1.36
N VAL A 429 22.93 -4.42 -0.47
CA VAL A 429 22.40 -5.78 -0.61
C VAL A 429 20.93 -5.71 -1.03
N PRO A 430 20.48 -6.49 -2.03
CA PRO A 430 19.06 -6.58 -2.36
C PRO A 430 18.30 -7.33 -1.26
N GLU A 431 17.30 -6.68 -0.65
CA GLU A 431 16.40 -7.25 0.37
C GLU A 431 15.16 -7.89 -0.29
N TRP A 432 14.64 -7.28 -1.37
CA TRP A 432 13.48 -7.77 -2.11
C TRP A 432 13.54 -7.32 -3.59
N ALA A 433 12.94 -8.10 -4.49
CA ALA A 433 12.72 -7.74 -5.89
C ALA A 433 11.29 -8.13 -6.29
N ALA A 434 10.61 -7.26 -7.02
CA ALA A 434 9.18 -7.38 -7.27
C ALA A 434 8.82 -8.46 -8.32
N VAL A 435 9.66 -8.65 -9.34
CA VAL A 435 9.52 -9.76 -10.31
C VAL A 435 10.59 -10.81 -10.09
N SER A 436 10.17 -12.08 -9.97
CA SER A 436 11.09 -13.23 -9.79
C SER A 436 11.68 -13.72 -11.12
N ASN A 437 10.91 -13.67 -12.21
CA ASN A 437 11.37 -13.98 -13.57
C ASN A 437 11.46 -12.68 -14.37
N PRO A 438 12.67 -12.13 -14.64
CA PRO A 438 12.79 -10.89 -15.39
C PRO A 438 12.11 -10.94 -16.77
N CYS A 439 12.05 -12.11 -17.42
CA CYS A 439 11.46 -12.22 -18.77
C CYS A 439 9.96 -11.94 -18.85
N ASP A 440 9.26 -11.78 -17.72
CA ASP A 440 7.86 -11.32 -17.69
C ASP A 440 7.75 -9.79 -17.96
N ILE A 441 8.86 -9.06 -17.97
CA ILE A 441 8.94 -7.61 -18.23
C ILE A 441 9.32 -7.36 -19.70
N ALA A 442 8.48 -6.60 -20.41
CA ALA A 442 8.74 -6.18 -21.78
C ALA A 442 9.99 -5.28 -21.89
N GLY A 443 10.64 -5.26 -23.05
CA GLY A 443 11.78 -4.38 -23.36
C GLY A 443 13.15 -4.86 -22.85
N ILE A 444 13.25 -6.03 -22.20
CA ILE A 444 14.53 -6.53 -21.68
C ILE A 444 15.53 -6.88 -22.79
N CYS A 445 15.09 -7.54 -23.86
CA CYS A 445 15.95 -8.05 -24.93
C CYS A 445 15.93 -7.24 -26.24
N GLY A 446 15.09 -6.20 -26.33
CA GLY A 446 14.86 -5.47 -27.59
C GLY A 446 14.32 -6.43 -28.66
N ASN A 447 15.02 -6.58 -29.79
CA ASN A 447 14.57 -7.42 -30.91
C ASN A 447 15.04 -8.88 -30.78
N GLY A 448 14.89 -9.44 -29.59
CA GLY A 448 15.39 -10.76 -29.19
C GLY A 448 14.49 -11.46 -28.18
N VAL A 449 14.68 -12.76 -28.02
CA VAL A 449 13.91 -13.61 -27.08
C VAL A 449 14.63 -13.69 -25.74
N CYS A 450 13.89 -13.41 -24.67
CA CYS A 450 14.33 -13.55 -23.30
C CYS A 450 14.28 -15.01 -22.85
N ASN A 451 15.38 -15.48 -22.30
CA ASN A 451 15.51 -16.75 -21.60
C ASN A 451 16.12 -16.49 -20.22
N LEU A 452 16.00 -17.44 -19.29
CA LEU A 452 16.67 -17.35 -18.00
C LEU A 452 18.10 -17.87 -18.10
N ASP A 453 19.03 -17.19 -17.42
CA ASP A 453 20.41 -17.65 -17.28
C ASP A 453 20.52 -18.94 -16.45
N ARG A 454 21.72 -19.52 -16.37
CA ARG A 454 21.98 -20.75 -15.60
C ARG A 454 21.62 -20.63 -14.11
N THR A 455 21.57 -19.41 -13.56
CA THR A 455 21.21 -19.15 -12.16
C THR A 455 19.70 -19.02 -11.94
N LYS A 456 18.91 -18.94 -13.03
CA LYS A 456 17.47 -18.66 -13.05
C LYS A 456 17.07 -17.34 -12.38
N LYS A 457 18.00 -16.37 -12.30
CA LYS A 457 17.77 -15.07 -11.64
C LYS A 457 17.94 -13.86 -12.57
N ASN A 458 18.66 -14.02 -13.68
CA ASN A 458 18.84 -12.96 -14.66
C ASN A 458 18.31 -13.40 -16.03
N ALA A 459 17.80 -12.45 -16.80
CA ALA A 459 17.56 -12.66 -18.22
C ALA A 459 18.89 -12.83 -18.98
N ASP A 460 18.91 -13.72 -19.96
CA ASP A 460 19.86 -13.80 -21.07
C ASP A 460 19.08 -13.74 -22.39
N CYS A 461 19.64 -13.09 -23.40
CA CYS A 461 18.91 -12.73 -24.60
C CYS A 461 19.47 -13.41 -25.85
N LEU A 462 18.59 -14.06 -26.59
CA LEU A 462 18.85 -14.76 -27.84
C LEU A 462 18.34 -13.92 -29.00
N CYS A 463 19.22 -13.54 -29.92
CA CYS A 463 18.80 -12.73 -31.06
C CYS A 463 18.03 -13.57 -32.08
N LEU A 464 17.00 -12.94 -32.66
CA LEU A 464 16.19 -13.56 -33.71
C LEU A 464 17.03 -13.81 -34.97
N PRO A 465 16.63 -14.77 -35.82
CA PRO A 465 17.30 -15.00 -37.11
C PRO A 465 17.33 -13.70 -37.94
N GLY A 466 18.53 -13.21 -38.24
CA GLY A 466 18.76 -11.97 -39.00
C GLY A 466 19.07 -10.72 -38.17
N SER A 467 18.92 -10.74 -36.85
CA SER A 467 19.42 -9.68 -35.95
C SER A 467 20.77 -10.05 -35.32
N VAL A 468 21.52 -9.05 -34.86
CA VAL A 468 22.89 -9.21 -34.34
C VAL A 468 23.01 -8.60 -32.94
N LYS A 469 23.82 -9.22 -32.06
CA LYS A 469 24.19 -8.65 -30.76
C LYS A 469 25.09 -7.43 -30.95
N LEU A 470 24.78 -6.33 -30.27
CA LEU A 470 25.62 -5.12 -30.30
C LEU A 470 26.95 -5.38 -29.59
N PRO A 471 28.10 -5.10 -30.22
CA PRO A 471 29.41 -5.26 -29.59
C PRO A 471 29.84 -4.00 -28.84
N ASP A 472 29.63 -3.93 -27.52
CA ASP A 472 30.69 -3.54 -26.56
C ASP A 472 30.28 -3.67 -25.07
N GLN A 473 31.28 -3.88 -24.22
CA GLN A 473 31.27 -3.89 -22.73
C GLN A 473 30.22 -4.76 -21.99
N GLU A 474 30.67 -5.97 -21.60
CA GLU A 474 30.28 -6.89 -20.50
C GLU A 474 28.82 -7.20 -20.14
N ASN A 475 27.82 -6.37 -20.43
CA ASN A 475 26.41 -6.59 -20.05
C ASN A 475 25.38 -6.25 -21.15
N ALA A 476 25.82 -5.94 -22.38
CA ALA A 476 24.94 -5.61 -23.51
C ALA A 476 24.16 -6.84 -24.05
N LYS A 477 23.06 -7.19 -23.37
CA LYS A 477 22.14 -8.28 -23.74
C LYS A 477 21.08 -7.86 -24.78
N LEU A 478 21.32 -6.85 -25.61
CA LEU A 478 20.32 -6.38 -26.57
C LEU A 478 20.64 -6.78 -28.01
N CYS A 479 19.57 -7.09 -28.74
CA CYS A 479 19.58 -7.46 -30.15
C CYS A 479 19.08 -6.28 -30.99
N SER A 480 19.76 -6.00 -32.10
CA SER A 480 19.46 -4.88 -33.01
C SER A 480 19.15 -5.36 -34.42
N ASP A 481 18.21 -4.71 -35.08
CA ASP A 481 17.81 -5.04 -36.45
C ASP A 481 18.88 -4.63 -37.48
N ASN A 482 19.09 -5.51 -38.46
CA ASN A 482 19.81 -5.16 -39.67
C ASN A 482 18.87 -4.41 -40.63
N SER A 483 18.69 -3.11 -40.38
CA SER A 483 17.78 -2.21 -41.11
C SER A 483 17.99 -2.20 -42.63
N SER A 484 17.23 -3.02 -43.36
CA SER A 484 17.17 -3.03 -44.84
C SER A 484 15.95 -3.74 -45.45
N LEU A 485 15.15 -4.49 -44.68
CA LEU A 485 14.12 -5.39 -45.23
C LEU A 485 12.92 -4.67 -45.88
N VAL A 486 12.39 -3.61 -45.25
CA VAL A 486 11.16 -2.94 -45.71
C VAL A 486 11.39 -2.16 -47.01
N GLN A 487 12.49 -1.42 -47.12
CA GLN A 487 12.78 -0.51 -48.24
C GLN A 487 13.17 -1.24 -49.54
N GLU A 488 13.53 -2.53 -49.45
CA GLU A 488 13.81 -3.38 -50.61
C GLU A 488 12.60 -4.21 -51.06
N CYS A 489 11.58 -4.42 -50.22
CA CYS A 489 10.39 -5.19 -50.62
C CYS A 489 9.62 -4.48 -51.75
N GLU A 490 9.39 -3.17 -51.63
CA GLU A 490 8.76 -2.35 -52.68
C GLU A 490 9.57 -2.33 -54.00
N ARG A 491 10.90 -2.46 -53.93
CA ARG A 491 11.78 -2.50 -55.12
C ARG A 491 11.91 -3.89 -55.76
N SER A 492 11.51 -4.96 -55.06
CA SER A 492 11.80 -6.35 -55.44
C SER A 492 10.59 -7.18 -55.89
N ILE A 493 9.45 -6.54 -56.15
CA ILE A 493 8.18 -7.17 -56.63
C ILE A 493 8.37 -8.11 -57.84
N ASN A 494 9.45 -7.95 -58.62
CA ASN A 494 9.81 -8.79 -59.77
C ASN A 494 10.83 -9.93 -59.48
N ARG A 495 11.11 -10.29 -58.22
CA ARG A 495 11.96 -11.45 -57.87
C ARG A 495 11.32 -12.37 -56.82
N ASN A 496 10.72 -13.46 -57.27
CA ASN A 496 10.38 -14.59 -56.40
C ASN A 496 11.65 -15.12 -55.70
N GLY A 497 11.63 -15.20 -54.37
CA GLY A 497 12.67 -15.88 -53.57
C GLY A 497 13.62 -15.00 -52.75
N THR A 498 13.40 -13.68 -52.65
CA THR A 498 14.27 -12.77 -51.86
C THR A 498 14.15 -12.93 -50.33
N PHE A 499 12.98 -13.35 -49.84
CA PHE A 499 12.69 -13.51 -48.41
C PHE A 499 12.21 -14.93 -48.09
N LYS A 500 12.49 -15.39 -46.86
CA LYS A 500 12.03 -16.65 -46.29
C LYS A 500 11.53 -16.44 -44.85
N ILE A 501 10.60 -17.29 -44.43
CA ILE A 501 10.17 -17.38 -43.03
C ILE A 501 11.12 -18.29 -42.25
N SER A 502 11.62 -17.80 -41.12
CA SER A 502 12.38 -18.57 -40.13
C SER A 502 11.47 -18.82 -38.92
N THR A 503 11.25 -20.08 -38.57
CA THR A 503 10.39 -20.51 -37.46
C THR A 503 11.15 -20.54 -36.13
N VAL A 504 10.59 -19.92 -35.09
CA VAL A 504 11.05 -20.01 -33.71
C VAL A 504 9.92 -20.60 -32.87
N GLN A 505 10.08 -21.86 -32.47
CA GLN A 505 9.09 -22.61 -31.70
C GLN A 505 9.07 -22.17 -30.23
N GLU A 506 7.98 -22.49 -29.52
CA GLU A 506 7.77 -22.20 -28.10
C GLU A 506 8.04 -20.73 -27.74
N THR A 507 7.66 -19.79 -28.60
CA THR A 507 8.03 -18.38 -28.48
C THR A 507 6.84 -17.48 -28.81
N ASN A 508 6.57 -16.55 -27.90
CA ASN A 508 5.61 -15.46 -28.06
C ASN A 508 6.35 -14.12 -27.91
N TYR A 509 5.66 -13.01 -28.13
CA TYR A 509 6.27 -11.69 -28.27
C TYR A 509 5.42 -10.60 -27.64
N TYR A 510 6.04 -9.65 -26.93
CA TYR A 510 5.34 -8.45 -26.48
C TYR A 510 5.21 -7.47 -27.66
N PHE A 511 4.02 -6.90 -27.87
CA PHE A 511 3.79 -5.91 -28.93
C PHE A 511 2.68 -4.92 -28.55
N SER A 512 2.84 -3.68 -29.02
CA SER A 512 1.78 -2.66 -28.99
C SER A 512 0.75 -2.92 -30.10
N GLU A 513 -0.49 -2.48 -29.91
CA GLU A 513 -1.51 -2.47 -30.97
C GLU A 513 -1.02 -1.76 -32.23
N ARG A 514 -0.25 -0.67 -32.07
CA ARG A 514 0.37 0.07 -33.17
C ARG A 514 1.38 -0.74 -33.97
N SER A 515 1.87 -1.86 -33.45
CA SER A 515 2.80 -2.77 -34.13
C SER A 515 2.11 -3.91 -34.88
N VAL A 516 0.80 -4.09 -34.66
CA VAL A 516 -0.04 -5.00 -35.44
C VAL A 516 -0.29 -4.41 -36.84
N ILE A 517 -0.42 -5.29 -37.83
CA ILE A 517 -0.97 -5.02 -39.16
C ILE A 517 -2.39 -5.58 -39.22
N GLU A 518 -2.54 -6.88 -38.94
CA GLU A 518 -3.81 -7.62 -38.96
C GLU A 518 -3.81 -8.72 -37.88
N ASN A 519 -5.01 -9.16 -37.50
CA ASN A 519 -5.24 -10.29 -36.60
C ASN A 519 -6.29 -11.26 -37.17
N TYR A 520 -6.12 -12.54 -36.86
CA TYR A 520 -6.99 -13.61 -37.35
C TYR A 520 -7.29 -14.63 -36.25
N SER A 521 -8.57 -14.99 -36.07
CA SER A 521 -9.08 -15.90 -35.03
C SER A 521 -9.43 -17.32 -35.52
N ASP A 522 -9.43 -17.55 -36.84
CA ASP A 522 -9.99 -18.76 -37.45
C ASP A 522 -8.96 -19.49 -38.35
N ILE A 523 -7.67 -19.40 -38.02
CA ILE A 523 -6.60 -20.05 -38.78
C ILE A 523 -6.41 -21.50 -38.31
N GLY A 524 -7.00 -22.44 -39.04
CA GLY A 524 -6.83 -23.89 -38.80
C GLY A 524 -5.47 -24.48 -39.19
N ASN A 525 -4.52 -23.69 -39.71
CA ASN A 525 -3.19 -24.14 -40.11
C ASN A 525 -2.09 -23.19 -39.62
N VAL A 526 -1.32 -23.65 -38.64
CA VAL A 526 -0.15 -22.98 -38.03
C VAL A 526 0.76 -22.31 -39.07
N ARG A 527 1.01 -22.97 -40.20
CA ARG A 527 1.94 -22.50 -41.25
C ARG A 527 1.39 -21.30 -42.03
N SER A 528 0.07 -21.19 -42.20
CA SER A 528 -0.55 -20.11 -42.97
C SER A 528 -0.31 -18.73 -42.35
N CYS A 529 -0.17 -18.65 -41.02
CA CYS A 529 0.19 -17.42 -40.31
C CYS A 529 1.56 -16.86 -40.75
N GLY A 530 2.54 -17.74 -41.00
CA GLY A 530 3.85 -17.34 -41.53
C GLY A 530 3.79 -16.94 -43.02
N GLU A 531 2.97 -17.63 -43.81
CA GLU A 531 2.82 -17.36 -45.25
C GLU A 531 2.11 -16.01 -45.51
N MET A 532 1.16 -15.61 -44.65
CA MET A 532 0.56 -14.27 -44.66
C MET A 532 1.63 -13.18 -44.46
N CYS A 533 2.48 -13.31 -43.43
CA CYS A 533 3.60 -12.38 -43.20
C CYS A 533 4.62 -12.36 -44.36
N LEU A 534 4.83 -13.50 -45.03
CA LEU A 534 5.69 -13.54 -46.21
C LEU A 534 5.12 -12.69 -47.36
N SER A 535 3.79 -12.70 -47.54
CA SER A 535 3.10 -11.94 -48.59
C SER A 535 3.04 -10.42 -48.35
N ASP A 536 2.99 -9.96 -47.10
CA ASP A 536 2.93 -8.52 -46.78
C ASP A 536 4.34 -7.89 -46.68
N CYS A 537 4.63 -6.89 -47.52
CA CYS A 537 5.92 -6.17 -47.49
C CYS A 537 6.21 -5.36 -46.21
N LYS A 538 5.18 -5.00 -45.43
CA LYS A 538 5.32 -4.31 -44.14
C LYS A 538 5.52 -5.27 -42.97
N CYS A 539 5.22 -6.56 -43.16
CA CYS A 539 5.39 -7.54 -42.09
C CYS A 539 6.86 -7.88 -41.85
N VAL A 540 7.25 -7.89 -40.57
CA VAL A 540 8.57 -8.31 -40.09
C VAL A 540 8.48 -9.68 -39.41
N ALA A 541 7.39 -9.97 -38.72
CA ALA A 541 7.10 -11.30 -38.18
C ALA A 541 5.61 -11.53 -37.94
N SER A 542 5.21 -12.79 -37.75
CA SER A 542 3.89 -13.14 -37.24
C SER A 542 3.96 -14.13 -36.06
N VAL A 543 2.97 -14.09 -35.18
CA VAL A 543 2.85 -14.98 -34.02
C VAL A 543 1.58 -15.79 -34.15
N TYR A 544 1.69 -17.11 -34.09
CA TYR A 544 0.56 -18.03 -33.97
C TYR A 544 0.52 -18.61 -32.56
N GLY A 545 -0.66 -18.72 -31.96
CA GLY A 545 -0.85 -19.36 -30.65
C GLY A 545 -2.26 -19.91 -30.45
N LEU A 546 -2.52 -20.41 -29.25
CA LEU A 546 -3.85 -20.87 -28.81
C LEU A 546 -4.26 -20.09 -27.56
N ASP A 547 -5.50 -19.62 -27.52
CA ASP A 547 -6.13 -18.93 -26.39
C ASP A 547 -7.50 -19.58 -26.13
N ASP A 548 -7.72 -20.16 -24.95
CA ASP A 548 -8.87 -21.01 -24.61
C ASP A 548 -9.28 -22.00 -25.74
N GLU A 549 -8.29 -22.78 -26.21
CA GLU A 549 -8.37 -23.73 -27.34
C GLU A 549 -8.69 -23.12 -28.74
N LYS A 550 -8.82 -21.79 -28.85
CA LYS A 550 -9.02 -21.10 -30.15
C LYS A 550 -7.68 -20.65 -30.75
N PRO A 551 -7.45 -20.85 -32.05
CA PRO A 551 -6.23 -20.39 -32.71
C PRO A 551 -6.25 -18.87 -32.90
N TYR A 552 -5.11 -18.22 -32.67
CA TYR A 552 -4.92 -16.83 -33.06
C TYR A 552 -3.66 -16.67 -33.91
N CYS A 553 -3.67 -15.66 -34.78
CA CYS A 553 -2.50 -15.23 -35.55
C CYS A 553 -2.44 -13.71 -35.60
N TRP A 554 -1.29 -13.15 -35.21
CA TRP A 554 -0.99 -11.72 -35.27
C TRP A 554 0.08 -11.45 -36.31
N ILE A 555 -0.16 -10.52 -37.23
CA ILE A 555 0.80 -10.07 -38.25
C ILE A 555 1.44 -8.76 -37.76
N LEU A 556 2.77 -8.71 -37.61
CA LEU A 556 3.49 -7.62 -36.94
C LEU A 556 4.46 -6.89 -37.87
N LYS A 557 4.46 -5.55 -37.83
CA LYS A 557 5.40 -4.69 -38.59
C LYS A 557 6.67 -4.27 -37.84
N ARG A 558 6.74 -4.54 -36.53
CA ARG A 558 7.87 -4.21 -35.64
C ARG A 558 7.94 -5.21 -34.47
N LEU A 559 9.10 -5.30 -33.83
CA LEU A 559 9.40 -6.27 -32.76
C LEU A 559 10.10 -5.60 -31.55
N ASP A 560 9.66 -4.39 -31.21
CA ASP A 560 10.39 -3.44 -30.34
C ASP A 560 10.47 -3.84 -28.85
N PHE A 561 9.67 -4.80 -28.38
CA PHE A 561 9.43 -5.07 -26.94
C PHE A 561 9.93 -6.43 -26.42
N GLY A 562 10.57 -7.26 -27.24
CA GLY A 562 11.16 -8.53 -26.81
C GLY A 562 10.20 -9.73 -26.78
N GLY A 563 10.78 -10.90 -27.05
CA GLY A 563 10.11 -12.19 -26.99
C GLY A 563 10.29 -12.88 -25.65
N PHE A 564 9.41 -13.84 -25.37
CA PHE A 564 9.50 -14.72 -24.20
C PHE A 564 9.13 -16.16 -24.60
N ARG A 565 9.55 -17.14 -23.80
CA ARG A 565 9.25 -18.55 -24.06
C ARG A 565 7.81 -18.86 -23.67
N ASP A 566 7.04 -19.39 -24.62
CA ASP A 566 5.65 -19.76 -24.47
C ASP A 566 5.40 -21.07 -25.25
N PRO A 567 5.23 -22.23 -24.58
CA PRO A 567 5.04 -23.51 -25.24
C PRO A 567 3.82 -23.59 -26.16
N GLY A 568 2.81 -22.72 -25.98
CA GLY A 568 1.60 -22.67 -26.80
C GLY A 568 1.77 -21.94 -28.14
N SER A 569 2.86 -21.19 -28.32
CA SER A 569 3.02 -20.23 -29.40
C SER A 569 4.24 -20.50 -30.30
N THR A 570 4.15 -20.01 -31.54
CA THR A 570 5.21 -20.08 -32.56
C THR A 570 5.37 -18.74 -33.25
N LEU A 571 6.60 -18.22 -33.25
CA LEU A 571 6.99 -16.98 -33.92
C LEU A 571 7.58 -17.29 -35.30
N PHE A 572 7.14 -16.54 -36.31
CA PHE A 572 7.58 -16.62 -37.70
C PHE A 572 8.28 -15.33 -38.09
N VAL A 573 9.61 -15.34 -38.20
CA VAL A 573 10.41 -14.15 -38.53
C VAL A 573 10.68 -14.07 -40.03
N LYS A 574 10.41 -12.93 -40.65
CA LYS A 574 10.72 -12.68 -42.07
C LYS A 574 12.20 -12.32 -42.22
N THR A 575 12.92 -13.12 -43.00
CA THR A 575 14.38 -13.04 -43.12
C THR A 575 14.81 -13.04 -44.59
N ARG A 576 15.98 -12.48 -44.89
CA ARG A 576 16.56 -12.55 -46.25
C ARG A 576 16.97 -13.99 -46.58
N ALA A 577 16.74 -14.42 -47.82
CA ALA A 577 17.38 -15.62 -48.34
C ALA A 577 18.83 -15.29 -48.74
N ASN A 578 19.82 -15.81 -48.03
CA ASN A 578 21.22 -15.72 -48.43
C ASN A 578 21.56 -16.82 -49.45
N GLU A 579 22.09 -16.44 -50.61
CA GLU A 579 22.71 -17.34 -51.57
C GLU A 579 24.15 -17.68 -51.13
N SER A 580 24.34 -18.83 -50.47
CA SER A 580 25.65 -19.49 -50.21
C SER A 580 25.42 -20.69 -49.29
N TYR A 581 26.11 -21.83 -49.42
CA TYR A 581 27.06 -22.31 -50.43
C TYR A 581 26.94 -23.84 -50.48
N SER A 582 27.37 -24.51 -51.54
CA SER A 582 27.40 -25.98 -51.57
C SER A 582 28.49 -26.53 -50.64
N SER A 583 28.11 -26.97 -49.45
CA SER A 583 28.99 -27.72 -48.55
C SER A 583 28.96 -29.21 -48.90
N ASN A 584 29.85 -29.62 -49.80
CA ASN A 584 30.15 -31.03 -50.04
C ASN A 584 30.68 -31.67 -48.75
N SER A 585 29.84 -32.43 -48.04
CA SER A 585 30.31 -33.43 -47.08
C SER A 585 30.57 -34.73 -47.82
N ASN A 586 31.85 -35.02 -48.11
CA ASN A 586 32.26 -36.27 -48.72
C ASN A 586 31.87 -37.46 -47.82
N ASP A 587 31.01 -38.34 -48.33
CA ASP A 587 31.01 -39.75 -47.91
C ASP A 587 32.36 -40.38 -48.25
N ASN A 588 32.95 -41.12 -47.31
CA ASN A 588 34.05 -42.02 -47.62
C ASN A 588 34.15 -43.16 -46.58
N ASN A 589 33.81 -44.37 -47.05
CA ASN A 589 34.02 -45.68 -46.43
C ASN A 589 33.25 -45.95 -45.10
N ASP A 590 32.71 -47.15 -44.86
CA ASP A 590 33.13 -48.43 -45.43
C ASP A 590 32.01 -49.32 -46.00
N SER A 591 32.47 -50.07 -47.01
CA SER A 591 31.98 -51.27 -47.70
C SER A 591 31.51 -52.45 -46.80
N LYS A 592 30.96 -53.61 -47.23
CA LYS A 592 30.64 -54.32 -48.51
C LYS A 592 29.30 -55.09 -48.29
N SER A 593 28.57 -55.71 -49.24
CA SER A 593 28.26 -55.48 -50.67
C SER A 593 27.38 -56.66 -51.22
N ARG A 594 26.60 -56.45 -52.31
CA ARG A 594 25.92 -57.48 -53.17
C ARG A 594 24.68 -58.19 -52.58
N LYS A 595 23.64 -58.59 -53.36
CA LYS A 595 23.30 -58.44 -54.80
C LYS A 595 21.77 -58.58 -55.01
N SER A 596 21.31 -58.28 -56.22
CA SER A 596 19.90 -58.24 -56.70
C SER A 596 19.14 -59.57 -56.79
N HIS A 597 17.82 -59.52 -56.57
CA HIS A 597 16.69 -60.01 -57.41
C HIS A 597 15.38 -59.67 -56.62
N GLY A 598 14.16 -59.50 -57.14
CA GLY A 598 13.59 -59.90 -58.41
C GLY A 598 12.19 -60.50 -58.18
N LEU A 599 11.16 -59.65 -58.08
CA LEU A 599 9.69 -59.86 -58.21
C LEU A 599 9.00 -61.16 -57.69
N ARG A 600 7.80 -60.97 -57.07
CA ARG A 600 6.85 -61.95 -56.47
C ARG A 600 7.15 -62.28 -55.00
N GLN A 601 6.17 -62.51 -54.10
CA GLN A 601 4.78 -62.95 -54.29
C GLN A 601 3.83 -62.44 -53.18
N LYS A 602 2.53 -62.33 -53.47
CA LYS A 602 1.49 -61.87 -52.51
C LYS A 602 1.09 -62.97 -51.50
N VAL A 603 1.50 -62.89 -50.22
CA VAL A 603 0.73 -63.40 -49.04
C VAL A 603 1.20 -62.70 -47.74
N LEU A 604 0.75 -61.46 -47.43
CA LEU A 604 0.94 -60.89 -46.08
C LEU A 604 0.04 -59.69 -45.70
N VAL A 605 -0.98 -59.36 -46.48
CA VAL A 605 -1.87 -58.20 -46.19
C VAL A 605 -3.03 -58.58 -45.26
N ILE A 606 -3.58 -59.80 -45.40
CA ILE A 606 -4.77 -60.26 -44.68
C ILE A 606 -4.59 -60.24 -43.13
N PRO A 607 -3.52 -60.78 -42.52
CA PRO A 607 -3.41 -60.80 -41.06
C PRO A 607 -3.25 -59.40 -40.45
N ILE A 608 -2.65 -58.45 -41.19
CA ILE A 608 -2.46 -57.06 -40.74
C ILE A 608 -3.81 -56.33 -40.71
N VAL A 609 -4.64 -56.48 -41.76
CA VAL A 609 -5.98 -55.86 -41.81
C VAL A 609 -6.90 -56.44 -40.73
N VAL A 610 -6.88 -57.76 -40.51
CA VAL A 610 -7.64 -58.40 -39.43
C VAL A 610 -7.16 -57.92 -38.05
N GLY A 611 -5.85 -57.82 -37.83
CA GLY A 611 -5.29 -57.29 -36.58
C GLY A 611 -5.73 -55.84 -36.30
N MET A 612 -5.72 -54.97 -37.31
CA MET A 612 -6.19 -53.58 -37.17
C MET A 612 -7.69 -53.49 -36.88
N LEU A 613 -8.52 -54.33 -37.51
CA LEU A 613 -9.97 -54.37 -37.22
C LEU A 613 -10.25 -54.84 -35.79
N VAL A 614 -9.52 -55.85 -35.30
CA VAL A 614 -9.62 -56.30 -33.89
C VAL A 614 -9.16 -55.20 -32.93
N LEU A 615 -8.08 -54.49 -33.24
CA LEU A 615 -7.60 -53.37 -32.42
C LEU A 615 -8.65 -52.25 -32.32
N VAL A 616 -9.26 -51.86 -33.44
CA VAL A 616 -10.33 -50.85 -33.48
C VAL A 616 -11.57 -51.31 -32.71
N ALA A 617 -11.97 -52.58 -32.83
CA ALA A 617 -13.08 -53.14 -32.06
C ALA A 617 -12.81 -53.16 -30.54
N LEU A 618 -11.57 -53.50 -30.13
CA LEU A 618 -11.15 -53.47 -28.73
C LEU A 618 -11.08 -52.04 -28.19
N LEU A 619 -10.55 -51.08 -28.95
CA LEU A 619 -10.57 -49.66 -28.58
C LEU A 619 -12.00 -49.11 -28.49
N GLY A 620 -12.89 -49.53 -29.39
CA GLY A 620 -14.32 -49.22 -29.36
C GLY A 620 -15.02 -49.78 -28.12
N MET A 621 -14.78 -51.05 -27.77
CA MET A 621 -15.29 -51.65 -26.53
C MET A 621 -14.70 -51.00 -25.27
N LEU A 622 -13.42 -50.61 -25.29
CA LEU A 622 -12.77 -49.95 -24.16
C LEU A 622 -13.26 -48.50 -23.99
N LEU A 623 -13.54 -47.78 -25.09
CA LEU A 623 -14.24 -46.50 -25.07
C LEU A 623 -15.68 -46.65 -24.56
N TYR A 624 -16.43 -47.63 -25.06
CA TYR A 624 -17.80 -47.91 -24.60
C TYR A 624 -17.82 -48.23 -23.10
N TYR A 625 -16.94 -49.12 -22.62
CA TYR A 625 -16.82 -49.46 -21.22
C TYR A 625 -16.41 -48.25 -20.36
N ASN A 626 -15.50 -47.40 -20.82
CA ASN A 626 -15.14 -46.17 -20.09
C ASN A 626 -16.28 -45.13 -20.08
N VAL A 627 -17.06 -45.02 -21.16
CA VAL A 627 -18.24 -44.15 -21.22
C VAL A 627 -19.36 -44.67 -20.32
N ASP A 628 -19.62 -45.98 -20.33
CA ASP A 628 -20.64 -46.59 -19.47
C ASP A 628 -20.21 -46.57 -18.00
N ARG A 629 -18.93 -46.83 -17.69
CA ARG A 629 -18.36 -46.64 -16.34
C ARG A 629 -18.47 -45.19 -15.88
N LYS A 630 -18.22 -44.20 -16.76
CA LYS A 630 -18.46 -42.78 -16.44
C LYS A 630 -19.96 -42.47 -16.23
N ARG A 631 -20.88 -43.10 -16.99
CA ARG A 631 -22.34 -42.91 -16.83
C ARG A 631 -22.87 -43.54 -15.55
N THR A 632 -22.42 -44.74 -15.20
CA THR A 632 -22.78 -45.44 -13.96
C THR A 632 -22.19 -44.74 -12.74
N LEU A 633 -20.93 -44.29 -12.77
CA LEU A 633 -20.36 -43.44 -11.72
C LEU A 633 -21.11 -42.11 -11.56
N LYS A 634 -21.48 -41.43 -12.66
CA LYS A 634 -22.31 -40.21 -12.59
C LYS A 634 -23.71 -40.47 -12.02
N LYS A 635 -24.31 -41.64 -12.25
CA LYS A 635 -25.59 -42.03 -11.61
C LYS A 635 -25.40 -42.34 -10.12
N ALA A 636 -24.35 -43.05 -9.74
CA ALA A 636 -24.04 -43.36 -8.34
C ALA A 636 -23.80 -42.07 -7.53
N ALA A 637 -22.99 -41.14 -8.05
CA ALA A 637 -22.72 -39.85 -7.40
C ALA A 637 -23.98 -38.97 -7.24
N LYS A 638 -24.93 -39.04 -8.19
CA LYS A 638 -26.23 -38.34 -8.10
C LYS A 638 -27.15 -38.92 -7.03
N ASN A 639 -27.06 -40.22 -6.76
CA ASN A 639 -27.82 -40.86 -5.67
C ASN A 639 -27.17 -40.64 -4.29
N SER A 640 -25.88 -40.27 -4.23
CA SER A 640 -25.13 -40.05 -2.99
C SER A 640 -24.96 -38.56 -2.64
N LEU A 641 -25.93 -37.71 -2.97
CA LEU A 641 -25.91 -36.26 -2.67
C LEU A 641 -25.74 -35.92 -1.18
N ILE A 642 -25.97 -36.88 -0.30
CA ILE A 642 -25.79 -36.74 1.16
C ILE A 642 -24.33 -36.95 1.59
N LEU A 643 -23.49 -37.61 0.77
CA LEU A 643 -22.20 -38.19 1.19
C LEU A 643 -20.95 -37.70 0.41
N CYS A 644 -21.04 -36.61 -0.37
CA CYS A 644 -19.92 -36.14 -1.20
C CYS A 644 -19.53 -34.71 -0.86
N ASP A 645 -18.26 -34.48 -0.51
CA ASP A 645 -17.73 -33.20 0.01
C ASP A 645 -17.59 -32.08 -1.04
N SER A 646 -18.12 -32.26 -2.26
CA SER A 646 -17.95 -31.34 -3.39
C SER A 646 -19.25 -31.10 -4.15
N PRO A 647 -19.58 -29.84 -4.52
CA PRO A 647 -20.80 -29.50 -5.26
C PRO A 647 -20.91 -30.24 -6.61
N VAL A 648 -22.09 -30.81 -6.88
CA VAL A 648 -22.35 -31.54 -8.13
C VAL A 648 -22.75 -30.59 -9.26
N SER A 649 -22.20 -30.78 -10.47
CA SER A 649 -22.64 -30.07 -11.67
C SER A 649 -23.98 -30.64 -12.20
N PHE A 650 -25.00 -29.78 -12.29
CA PHE A 650 -26.32 -30.07 -12.87
C PHE A 650 -26.50 -29.34 -14.19
N THR A 651 -27.25 -29.95 -15.11
CA THR A 651 -27.69 -29.25 -16.34
C THR A 651 -28.93 -28.38 -16.06
N TYR A 652 -29.14 -27.34 -16.86
CA TYR A 652 -30.30 -26.44 -16.71
C TYR A 652 -31.62 -27.22 -16.79
N ARG A 653 -31.72 -28.17 -17.72
CA ARG A 653 -32.91 -29.01 -17.91
C ARG A 653 -33.20 -29.92 -16.71
N GLU A 654 -32.17 -30.38 -16.00
CA GLU A 654 -32.36 -31.17 -14.78
C GLU A 654 -32.95 -30.31 -13.64
N LEU A 655 -32.45 -29.08 -13.46
CA LEU A 655 -32.97 -28.16 -12.46
C LEU A 655 -34.36 -27.61 -12.82
N GLN A 656 -34.62 -27.35 -14.10
CA GLN A 656 -35.95 -26.99 -14.60
C GLN A 656 -36.99 -28.09 -14.30
N ASN A 657 -36.65 -29.36 -14.51
CA ASN A 657 -37.53 -30.48 -14.16
C ASN A 657 -37.68 -30.61 -12.64
N SER A 658 -36.58 -30.55 -11.89
CA SER A 658 -36.56 -30.69 -10.42
C SER A 658 -37.35 -29.59 -9.69
N THR A 659 -37.48 -28.41 -10.30
CA THR A 659 -38.26 -27.27 -9.77
C THR A 659 -39.66 -27.14 -10.40
N ASN A 660 -40.10 -28.12 -11.20
CA ASN A 660 -41.36 -28.11 -11.93
C ASN A 660 -41.56 -26.82 -12.75
N ASN A 661 -40.59 -26.50 -13.62
CA ASN A 661 -40.49 -25.22 -14.35
C ASN A 661 -40.44 -23.98 -13.43
N PHE A 662 -39.70 -24.06 -12.32
CA PHE A 662 -39.56 -22.97 -11.36
C PHE A 662 -40.90 -22.50 -10.77
N SER A 663 -41.84 -23.41 -10.52
CA SER A 663 -43.23 -23.05 -10.16
C SER A 663 -43.41 -22.53 -8.74
N GLN A 664 -42.56 -22.95 -7.79
CA GLN A 664 -42.70 -22.57 -6.38
C GLN A 664 -41.57 -21.62 -5.96
N LEU A 665 -41.90 -20.33 -5.88
CA LEU A 665 -41.04 -19.27 -5.36
C LEU A 665 -40.88 -19.40 -3.83
N LEU A 666 -39.64 -19.29 -3.34
CA LEU A 666 -39.29 -19.23 -1.91
C LEU A 666 -38.88 -17.81 -1.48
N GLY A 667 -38.28 -17.04 -2.39
CA GLY A 667 -37.87 -15.65 -2.19
C GLY A 667 -37.26 -15.06 -3.45
N SER A 668 -37.25 -13.72 -3.54
CA SER A 668 -36.61 -12.98 -4.64
C SER A 668 -35.99 -11.70 -4.09
N GLY A 669 -34.78 -11.35 -4.55
CA GLY A 669 -34.06 -10.18 -4.08
C GLY A 669 -32.93 -9.75 -5.02
N GLY A 670 -32.01 -8.91 -4.53
CA GLY A 670 -30.88 -8.39 -5.31
C GLY A 670 -29.92 -9.47 -5.83
N PHE A 671 -29.91 -10.64 -5.20
CA PHE A 671 -29.10 -11.81 -5.57
C PHE A 671 -29.90 -12.86 -6.36
N GLY A 672 -30.93 -12.43 -7.09
CA GLY A 672 -31.78 -13.29 -7.93
C GLY A 672 -32.95 -13.94 -7.18
N THR A 673 -33.44 -15.05 -7.73
CA THR A 673 -34.73 -15.67 -7.36
C THR A 673 -34.54 -17.12 -6.94
N VAL A 674 -35.10 -17.51 -5.79
CA VAL A 674 -34.94 -18.84 -5.19
C VAL A 674 -36.22 -19.65 -5.30
N TYR A 675 -36.11 -20.87 -5.82
CA TYR A 675 -37.23 -21.79 -6.04
C TYR A 675 -37.08 -23.09 -5.26
N LYS A 676 -38.20 -23.71 -4.88
CA LYS A 676 -38.19 -25.05 -4.29
C LYS A 676 -37.99 -26.11 -5.38
N GLY A 677 -37.19 -27.12 -5.10
CA GLY A 677 -37.03 -28.29 -5.98
C GLY A 677 -36.88 -29.60 -5.23
N ILE A 678 -36.98 -30.71 -5.98
CA ILE A 678 -36.76 -32.07 -5.51
C ILE A 678 -35.75 -32.74 -6.45
N ILE A 679 -34.63 -33.22 -5.91
CA ILE A 679 -33.59 -33.94 -6.65
C ILE A 679 -33.60 -35.41 -6.23
N ALA A 680 -33.31 -36.31 -7.18
CA ALA A 680 -33.30 -37.77 -6.99
C ALA A 680 -34.62 -38.38 -6.45
N GLY A 681 -35.74 -37.64 -6.54
CA GLY A 681 -37.07 -38.08 -6.11
C GLY A 681 -37.41 -37.82 -4.63
N GLU A 682 -36.41 -37.62 -3.77
CA GLU A 682 -36.61 -37.56 -2.31
C GLU A 682 -35.92 -36.35 -1.64
N THR A 683 -34.85 -35.79 -2.21
CA THR A 683 -34.08 -34.71 -1.57
C THR A 683 -34.66 -33.34 -1.90
N LEU A 684 -35.17 -32.64 -0.88
CA LEU A 684 -35.59 -31.24 -0.98
C LEU A 684 -34.39 -30.30 -1.13
N VAL A 685 -34.46 -29.38 -2.09
CA VAL A 685 -33.43 -28.36 -2.36
C VAL A 685 -34.02 -26.98 -2.60
N ALA A 686 -33.21 -25.95 -2.37
CA ALA A 686 -33.46 -24.58 -2.79
C ALA A 686 -32.58 -24.24 -4.00
N VAL A 687 -33.19 -23.86 -5.13
CA VAL A 687 -32.49 -23.53 -6.38
C VAL A 687 -32.50 -22.02 -6.57
N LYS A 688 -31.36 -21.36 -6.30
CA LYS A 688 -31.13 -19.93 -6.53
C LYS A 688 -30.77 -19.72 -8.00
N ARG A 689 -31.58 -18.99 -8.74
CA ARG A 689 -31.34 -18.57 -10.12
C ARG A 689 -30.87 -17.12 -10.11
N LEU A 690 -29.67 -16.87 -10.61
CA LEU A 690 -29.07 -15.54 -10.62
C LEU A 690 -29.52 -14.76 -11.86
N ASP A 691 -29.98 -13.52 -11.68
CA ASP A 691 -30.48 -12.69 -12.77
C ASP A 691 -29.36 -11.99 -13.53
N ARG A 692 -29.49 -11.98 -14.87
CA ARG A 692 -28.39 -11.65 -15.78
C ARG A 692 -28.36 -10.20 -16.28
N VAL A 693 -29.09 -9.30 -15.62
CA VAL A 693 -29.28 -7.91 -16.08
C VAL A 693 -27.98 -7.09 -16.03
N LEU A 694 -26.99 -7.53 -15.25
CA LEU A 694 -25.64 -6.94 -15.17
C LEU A 694 -24.56 -8.02 -15.05
N SER A 695 -23.30 -7.66 -15.31
CA SER A 695 -22.10 -8.50 -15.08
C SER A 695 -21.91 -8.96 -13.62
N GLN A 696 -22.71 -8.42 -12.70
CA GLN A 696 -22.70 -8.74 -11.28
C GLN A 696 -23.09 -10.19 -10.98
N GLY A 697 -24.13 -10.74 -11.63
CA GLY A 697 -24.63 -12.09 -11.33
C GLY A 697 -23.65 -13.22 -11.68
N GLU A 698 -22.82 -13.04 -12.72
CA GLU A 698 -21.74 -13.98 -13.07
C GLU A 698 -20.65 -14.00 -11.99
N ARG A 699 -20.35 -12.83 -11.40
CA ARG A 699 -19.34 -12.70 -10.35
C ARG A 699 -19.83 -13.20 -9.00
N GLU A 700 -21.10 -13.01 -8.67
CA GLU A 700 -21.75 -13.61 -7.49
C GLU A 700 -21.73 -15.14 -7.59
N PHE A 701 -22.07 -15.70 -8.76
CA PHE A 701 -21.97 -17.13 -9.03
C PHE A 701 -20.56 -17.69 -8.75
N ILE A 702 -19.53 -17.09 -9.35
CA ILE A 702 -18.13 -17.50 -9.17
C ILE A 702 -17.70 -17.35 -7.71
N THR A 703 -18.16 -16.30 -7.02
CA THR A 703 -17.86 -16.05 -5.60
C THR A 703 -18.46 -17.14 -4.71
N GLU A 704 -19.75 -17.46 -4.87
CA GLU A 704 -20.42 -18.52 -4.10
C GLU A 704 -19.79 -19.90 -4.38
N VAL A 705 -19.55 -20.27 -5.63
CA VAL A 705 -18.92 -21.57 -5.96
C VAL A 705 -17.51 -21.70 -5.37
N ASN A 706 -16.70 -20.64 -5.42
CA ASN A 706 -15.31 -20.67 -4.91
C ASN A 706 -15.20 -20.54 -3.38
N THR A 707 -16.19 -19.93 -2.71
CA THR A 707 -16.21 -19.81 -1.25
C THR A 707 -16.90 -21.01 -0.61
N ILE A 708 -18.23 -21.03 -0.62
CA ILE A 708 -19.04 -22.02 0.11
C ILE A 708 -18.94 -23.42 -0.49
N GLY A 709 -18.53 -23.57 -1.75
CA GLY A 709 -18.34 -24.87 -2.41
C GLY A 709 -17.28 -25.78 -1.79
N SER A 710 -16.47 -25.28 -0.84
CA SER A 710 -15.49 -26.09 -0.07
C SER A 710 -15.70 -26.05 1.44
N MET A 711 -16.77 -25.40 1.92
CA MET A 711 -17.01 -25.12 3.34
C MET A 711 -18.08 -26.07 3.89
N HIS A 712 -17.78 -26.70 5.02
CA HIS A 712 -18.71 -27.61 5.72
C HIS A 712 -18.69 -27.32 7.21
N HIS A 713 -19.81 -26.81 7.74
CA HIS A 713 -20.00 -26.48 9.15
C HIS A 713 -21.49 -26.58 9.50
N MET A 714 -21.85 -26.96 10.73
CA MET A 714 -23.27 -27.16 11.09
C MET A 714 -24.10 -25.88 10.93
N ASN A 715 -23.49 -24.71 11.12
CA ASN A 715 -24.15 -23.41 11.04
C ASN A 715 -23.92 -22.66 9.71
N LEU A 716 -23.66 -23.37 8.62
CA LEU A 716 -23.56 -22.82 7.26
C LEU A 716 -24.44 -23.61 6.29
N VAL A 717 -25.14 -22.93 5.38
CA VAL A 717 -26.02 -23.60 4.41
C VAL A 717 -25.19 -24.30 3.34
N ARG A 718 -25.34 -25.62 3.20
CA ARG A 718 -24.51 -26.42 2.28
C ARG A 718 -24.89 -26.19 0.82
N LEU A 719 -23.89 -25.84 -0.01
CA LEU A 719 -24.00 -25.84 -1.47
C LEU A 719 -23.93 -27.29 -1.99
N CYS A 720 -25.07 -27.85 -2.38
CA CYS A 720 -25.19 -29.20 -2.93
C CYS A 720 -24.75 -29.30 -4.40
N GLY A 721 -24.79 -28.20 -5.16
CA GLY A 721 -24.41 -28.18 -6.57
C GLY A 721 -24.63 -26.86 -7.29
N TYR A 722 -24.29 -26.84 -8.58
CA TYR A 722 -24.42 -25.66 -9.44
C TYR A 722 -24.75 -26.04 -10.90
N CYS A 723 -25.23 -25.07 -11.66
CA CYS A 723 -25.43 -25.14 -13.11
C CYS A 723 -24.78 -23.92 -13.76
N SER A 724 -23.97 -24.18 -14.80
CA SER A 724 -23.25 -23.18 -15.59
C SER A 724 -23.51 -23.34 -17.11
N ASP A 725 -24.62 -23.99 -17.49
CA ASP A 725 -24.98 -24.26 -18.89
C ASP A 725 -25.28 -22.95 -19.65
N ASP A 726 -24.53 -22.70 -20.73
CA ASP A 726 -24.69 -21.53 -21.60
C ASP A 726 -24.73 -20.20 -20.81
N SER A 727 -25.86 -19.51 -20.87
CA SER A 727 -26.16 -18.25 -20.17
C SER A 727 -26.75 -18.44 -18.77
N HIS A 728 -26.99 -19.66 -18.33
CA HIS A 728 -27.69 -19.95 -17.08
C HIS A 728 -26.68 -20.10 -15.94
N ARG A 729 -26.96 -19.43 -14.83
CA ARG A 729 -26.22 -19.53 -13.57
C ARG A 729 -27.21 -19.84 -12.44
N LEU A 730 -27.13 -21.05 -11.92
CA LEU A 730 -27.98 -21.51 -10.82
C LEU A 730 -27.15 -22.23 -9.76
N LEU A 731 -27.52 -22.03 -8.51
CA LEU A 731 -26.90 -22.63 -7.33
C LEU A 731 -27.95 -23.48 -6.60
N VAL A 732 -27.55 -24.64 -6.11
CA VAL A 732 -28.43 -25.64 -5.50
C VAL A 732 -28.01 -25.82 -4.05
N TYR A 733 -28.86 -25.39 -3.12
CA TYR A 733 -28.65 -25.46 -1.68
C TYR A 733 -29.55 -26.54 -1.05
N GLU A 734 -29.19 -26.97 0.17
CA GLU A 734 -30.14 -27.65 1.04
C GLU A 734 -31.40 -26.78 1.30
N TYR A 735 -32.56 -27.43 1.47
CA TYR A 735 -33.82 -26.72 1.72
C TYR A 735 -34.04 -26.48 3.22
N MET A 736 -34.06 -25.21 3.62
CA MET A 736 -34.26 -24.77 5.00
C MET A 736 -35.76 -24.60 5.29
N ILE A 737 -36.37 -25.54 6.02
CA ILE A 737 -37.84 -25.65 6.12
C ILE A 737 -38.51 -24.47 6.83
N ASN A 738 -37.88 -23.92 7.87
CA ASN A 738 -38.41 -22.79 8.65
C ASN A 738 -38.05 -21.42 8.02
N GLY A 739 -37.37 -21.41 6.87
CA GLY A 739 -37.06 -20.18 6.14
C GLY A 739 -36.03 -19.31 6.84
N SER A 740 -36.16 -17.99 6.69
CA SER A 740 -35.22 -16.97 7.17
C SER A 740 -35.65 -16.37 8.51
N LEU A 741 -34.68 -15.97 9.34
CA LEU A 741 -34.90 -15.50 10.71
C LEU A 741 -35.77 -14.24 10.80
N ASP A 742 -35.67 -13.34 9.82
CA ASP A 742 -36.47 -12.11 9.72
C ASP A 742 -37.99 -12.37 9.87
N LYS A 743 -38.47 -13.48 9.29
CA LYS A 743 -39.88 -13.90 9.34
C LYS A 743 -40.36 -14.30 10.74
N TRP A 744 -39.44 -14.65 11.62
CA TRP A 744 -39.74 -15.04 13.00
C TRP A 744 -39.59 -13.87 13.98
N ILE A 745 -38.57 -13.03 13.77
CA ILE A 745 -38.28 -11.90 14.68
C ILE A 745 -38.99 -10.59 14.34
N PHE A 746 -39.50 -10.37 13.12
CA PHE A 746 -40.20 -9.12 12.76
C PHE A 746 -41.69 -9.27 12.43
N SER A 747 -42.24 -10.49 12.45
CA SER A 747 -43.63 -10.72 12.04
C SER A 747 -44.63 -9.94 12.91
N SER A 748 -45.47 -9.13 12.25
CA SER A 748 -46.45 -8.24 12.88
C SER A 748 -47.80 -8.89 13.17
N ASP A 749 -48.02 -10.13 12.71
CA ASP A 749 -49.26 -10.86 12.93
C ASP A 749 -49.27 -11.55 14.31
N ARG A 750 -50.25 -11.19 15.15
CA ARG A 750 -50.44 -11.74 16.50
C ARG A 750 -50.82 -13.23 16.52
N SER A 751 -51.18 -13.80 15.38
CA SER A 751 -51.43 -15.24 15.22
C SER A 751 -50.21 -16.04 14.77
N SER A 752 -49.08 -15.39 14.47
CA SER A 752 -47.83 -16.06 14.11
C SER A 752 -47.08 -16.61 15.34
N GLN A 753 -46.50 -17.80 15.20
CA GLN A 753 -45.70 -18.44 16.24
C GLN A 753 -44.36 -17.71 16.35
N HIS A 754 -44.07 -17.14 17.52
CA HIS A 754 -42.81 -16.42 17.77
C HIS A 754 -41.79 -17.31 18.47
N LEU A 755 -40.51 -17.09 18.20
CA LEU A 755 -39.41 -17.75 18.92
C LEU A 755 -39.35 -17.23 20.36
N ASP A 756 -39.20 -18.16 21.31
CA ASP A 756 -38.94 -17.85 22.71
C ASP A 756 -37.52 -17.30 22.92
N TRP A 757 -37.21 -16.88 24.16
CA TRP A 757 -35.91 -16.31 24.48
C TRP A 757 -34.76 -17.33 24.28
N GLN A 758 -34.95 -18.57 24.74
CA GLN A 758 -33.91 -19.60 24.68
C GLN A 758 -33.50 -19.90 23.24
N THR A 759 -34.48 -20.12 22.35
CA THR A 759 -34.23 -20.39 20.93
C THR A 759 -33.53 -19.20 20.26
N ARG A 760 -33.87 -17.95 20.63
CA ARG A 760 -33.18 -16.75 20.12
C ARG A 760 -31.74 -16.65 20.58
N PHE A 761 -31.45 -16.95 21.84
CA PHE A 761 -30.09 -16.91 22.39
C PHE A 761 -29.21 -18.00 21.76
N GLU A 762 -29.76 -19.21 21.58
CA GLU A 762 -29.11 -20.29 20.84
C GLU A 762 -28.86 -19.92 19.37
N ILE A 763 -29.83 -19.29 18.69
CA ILE A 763 -29.66 -18.79 17.32
C ILE A 763 -28.54 -17.75 17.24
N ALA A 764 -28.48 -16.80 18.18
CA ALA A 764 -27.42 -15.79 18.23
C ALA A 764 -26.03 -16.41 18.41
N MET A 765 -25.89 -17.35 19.34
CA MET A 765 -24.65 -18.05 19.67
C MET A 765 -24.17 -18.96 18.52
N ALA A 766 -25.06 -19.78 17.97
CA ALA A 766 -24.74 -20.69 16.88
C ALA A 766 -24.47 -19.95 15.55
N THR A 767 -25.10 -18.78 15.34
CA THR A 767 -24.71 -17.87 14.24
C THR A 767 -23.28 -17.35 14.43
N ALA A 768 -22.90 -16.95 15.65
CA ALA A 768 -21.53 -16.50 15.94
C ALA A 768 -20.49 -17.62 15.69
N GLN A 769 -20.80 -18.87 16.07
CA GLN A 769 -19.96 -20.04 15.78
C GLN A 769 -19.78 -20.25 14.26
N GLY A 770 -20.84 -20.11 13.47
CA GLY A 770 -20.79 -20.17 12.01
C GLY A 770 -19.87 -19.10 11.38
N ILE A 771 -19.90 -17.86 11.90
CA ILE A 771 -19.04 -16.77 11.41
C ILE A 771 -17.59 -16.98 11.86
N ALA A 772 -17.36 -17.38 13.11
CA ALA A 772 -16.03 -17.69 13.64
C ALA A 772 -15.31 -18.76 12.81
N TYR A 773 -16.02 -19.80 12.35
CA TYR A 773 -15.47 -20.83 11.48
C TYR A 773 -14.85 -20.25 10.19
N PHE A 774 -15.54 -19.34 9.49
CA PHE A 774 -15.04 -18.79 8.22
C PHE A 774 -14.12 -17.59 8.37
N HIS A 775 -14.10 -16.93 9.53
CA HIS A 775 -13.09 -15.93 9.90
C HIS A 775 -11.75 -16.55 10.33
N GLU A 776 -11.78 -17.64 11.11
CA GLU A 776 -10.64 -18.06 11.92
C GLU A 776 -10.13 -19.47 11.58
N GLN A 777 -11.00 -20.38 11.11
CA GLN A 777 -10.69 -21.80 10.92
C GLN A 777 -10.48 -22.19 9.44
N CYS A 778 -11.18 -21.55 8.51
CA CYS A 778 -11.01 -21.76 7.06
C CYS A 778 -9.58 -21.44 6.57
N ARG A 779 -9.11 -22.13 5.51
CA ARG A 779 -7.74 -21.96 4.98
C ARG A 779 -7.39 -20.49 4.70
N ASN A 780 -8.23 -19.84 3.92
CA ASN A 780 -8.26 -18.39 3.74
C ASN A 780 -9.30 -17.82 4.71
N ARG A 781 -9.10 -16.58 5.18
CA ARG A 781 -10.16 -15.85 5.89
C ARG A 781 -11.22 -15.46 4.87
N ILE A 782 -12.49 -15.59 5.22
CA ILE A 782 -13.61 -15.18 4.37
C ILE A 782 -14.33 -14.04 5.09
N ILE A 783 -14.60 -12.95 4.38
CA ILE A 783 -15.47 -11.85 4.86
C ILE A 783 -16.79 -12.01 4.11
N HIS A 784 -17.90 -12.16 4.83
CA HIS A 784 -19.22 -12.46 4.25
C HIS A 784 -19.84 -11.24 3.56
N CYS A 785 -19.64 -10.04 4.12
CA CYS A 785 -20.10 -8.76 3.57
C CYS A 785 -21.63 -8.55 3.56
N ASP A 786 -22.44 -9.45 4.13
CA ASP A 786 -23.91 -9.28 4.16
C ASP A 786 -24.60 -10.08 5.30
N ILE A 787 -24.05 -10.01 6.52
CA ILE A 787 -24.66 -10.63 7.71
C ILE A 787 -25.89 -9.82 8.13
N LYS A 788 -27.08 -10.44 8.10
CA LYS A 788 -28.39 -9.84 8.40
C LYS A 788 -29.46 -10.93 8.63
N PRO A 789 -30.61 -10.64 9.25
CA PRO A 789 -31.64 -11.63 9.57
C PRO A 789 -32.17 -12.43 8.36
N GLU A 790 -32.24 -11.82 7.18
CA GLU A 790 -32.73 -12.49 5.95
C GLU A 790 -31.79 -13.61 5.49
N ASN A 791 -30.49 -13.49 5.80
CA ASN A 791 -29.44 -14.42 5.38
C ASN A 791 -29.14 -15.50 6.44
N ILE A 792 -29.80 -15.46 7.59
CA ILE A 792 -29.78 -16.53 8.60
C ILE A 792 -30.99 -17.43 8.37
N LEU A 793 -30.77 -18.64 7.86
CA LEU A 793 -31.82 -19.62 7.60
C LEU A 793 -31.93 -20.64 8.73
N LEU A 794 -33.15 -21.12 9.00
CA LEU A 794 -33.48 -22.00 10.11
C LEU A 794 -33.91 -23.39 9.59
N ASP A 795 -33.32 -24.44 10.15
CA ASP A 795 -33.70 -25.83 9.84
C ASP A 795 -34.95 -26.26 10.64
N GLU A 796 -35.30 -27.55 10.54
CA GLU A 796 -36.46 -28.13 11.22
C GLU A 796 -36.42 -28.02 12.75
N ASN A 797 -35.23 -27.91 13.33
CA ASN A 797 -34.99 -27.79 14.77
C ASN A 797 -34.65 -26.34 15.18
N PHE A 798 -34.92 -25.36 14.31
CA PHE A 798 -34.56 -23.94 14.47
C PHE A 798 -33.06 -23.66 14.60
N CYS A 799 -32.20 -24.61 14.25
CA CYS A 799 -30.75 -24.39 14.24
C CYS A 799 -30.39 -23.43 13.08
N PRO A 800 -29.60 -22.36 13.34
CA PRO A 800 -29.30 -21.36 12.32
C PRO A 800 -28.17 -21.80 11.40
N LYS A 801 -28.31 -21.43 10.13
CA LYS A 801 -27.28 -21.56 9.10
C LYS A 801 -27.12 -20.25 8.34
N VAL A 802 -25.89 -19.72 8.29
CA VAL A 802 -25.55 -18.53 7.51
C VAL A 802 -25.55 -18.87 6.01
N SER A 803 -26.09 -17.98 5.19
CA SER A 803 -26.31 -18.15 3.75
C SER A 803 -26.02 -16.88 2.95
N ASP A 804 -26.00 -17.00 1.62
CA ASP A 804 -25.79 -15.91 0.65
C ASP A 804 -24.39 -15.29 0.62
N PHE A 805 -23.42 -16.10 0.20
CA PHE A 805 -22.01 -15.69 0.05
C PHE A 805 -21.74 -14.92 -1.27
N GLY A 806 -22.76 -14.42 -1.98
CA GLY A 806 -22.61 -13.71 -3.26
C GLY A 806 -21.69 -12.49 -3.20
N LEU A 807 -21.66 -11.81 -2.04
CA LEU A 807 -20.80 -10.66 -1.78
C LEU A 807 -19.47 -11.00 -1.12
N ALA A 808 -19.21 -12.26 -0.77
CA ALA A 808 -18.09 -12.64 0.06
C ALA A 808 -16.70 -12.31 -0.54
N LYS A 809 -15.69 -12.20 0.30
CA LYS A 809 -14.30 -11.87 -0.07
C LYS A 809 -13.35 -12.87 0.58
N MET A 810 -12.56 -13.55 -0.23
CA MET A 810 -11.45 -14.38 0.25
C MET A 810 -10.22 -13.51 0.50
N MET A 811 -9.59 -13.68 1.66
CA MET A 811 -8.36 -13.01 2.07
C MET A 811 -7.37 -14.06 2.54
N GLY A 812 -6.20 -14.15 1.89
CA GLY A 812 -5.11 -15.00 2.36
C GLY A 812 -4.62 -14.55 3.74
N ARG A 813 -4.07 -15.47 4.54
CA ARG A 813 -3.76 -15.19 5.97
C ARG A 813 -2.63 -14.16 6.16
N GLU A 814 -1.79 -14.01 5.15
CA GLU A 814 -0.74 -12.99 4.98
C GLU A 814 -1.28 -11.58 4.72
N HIS A 815 -2.55 -11.45 4.29
CA HIS A 815 -3.22 -10.17 4.08
C HIS A 815 -4.01 -9.74 5.34
N SER A 816 -3.92 -8.45 5.68
CA SER A 816 -4.61 -7.87 6.84
C SER A 816 -5.98 -7.26 6.54
N GLN A 817 -6.22 -6.83 5.29
CA GLN A 817 -7.43 -6.13 4.88
C GLN A 817 -7.71 -6.30 3.37
N VAL A 818 -8.97 -6.12 2.97
CA VAL A 818 -9.45 -6.19 1.59
C VAL A 818 -10.03 -4.83 1.17
N VAL A 819 -9.55 -4.29 0.05
CA VAL A 819 -10.20 -3.15 -0.61
C VAL A 819 -11.32 -3.68 -1.51
N THR A 820 -12.56 -3.31 -1.22
CA THR A 820 -13.74 -3.65 -2.03
C THR A 820 -14.70 -2.47 -2.05
N MET A 821 -15.49 -2.34 -3.12
CA MET A 821 -16.58 -1.36 -3.14
C MET A 821 -17.58 -1.61 -2.02
N ILE A 822 -18.28 -0.55 -1.61
CA ILE A 822 -19.44 -0.61 -0.71
C ILE A 822 -20.53 -1.45 -1.39
N ARG A 823 -20.71 -2.68 -0.91
CA ARG A 823 -21.75 -3.62 -1.35
C ARG A 823 -22.14 -4.48 -0.15
N GLY A 824 -23.31 -4.21 0.41
CA GLY A 824 -23.90 -4.91 1.55
C GLY A 824 -25.15 -4.15 2.00
N THR A 825 -25.91 -4.71 2.93
CA THR A 825 -27.22 -4.14 3.33
C THR A 825 -27.07 -2.92 4.23
N ARG A 826 -27.64 -1.77 3.81
CA ARG A 826 -27.66 -0.52 4.59
C ARG A 826 -28.27 -0.77 5.98
N GLY A 827 -27.63 -0.25 7.03
CA GLY A 827 -27.99 -0.54 8.43
C GLY A 827 -27.13 -1.63 9.09
N TYR A 828 -26.43 -2.47 8.31
CA TYR A 828 -25.47 -3.48 8.83
C TYR A 828 -24.02 -3.20 8.39
N LEU A 829 -23.80 -2.16 7.56
CA LEU A 829 -22.47 -1.76 7.08
C LEU A 829 -21.66 -1.07 8.18
N ALA A 830 -20.42 -1.53 8.39
CA ALA A 830 -19.50 -0.94 9.35
C ALA A 830 -19.02 0.48 8.94
N PRO A 831 -18.73 1.40 9.89
CA PRO A 831 -18.36 2.79 9.59
C PRO A 831 -17.15 2.95 8.67
N GLU A 832 -16.12 2.10 8.82
CA GLU A 832 -14.95 2.10 7.95
C GLU A 832 -15.31 1.77 6.50
N TRP A 833 -16.29 0.89 6.31
CA TRP A 833 -16.73 0.47 4.99
C TRP A 833 -17.57 1.55 4.30
N VAL A 834 -18.51 2.16 5.03
CA VAL A 834 -19.29 3.32 4.55
C VAL A 834 -18.36 4.48 4.17
N SER A 835 -17.24 4.62 4.88
CA SER A 835 -16.19 5.61 4.62
C SER A 835 -15.23 5.25 3.47
N ASN A 836 -15.54 4.24 2.64
CA ASN A 836 -14.67 3.72 1.56
C ASN A 836 -13.26 3.28 2.03
N ARG A 837 -13.07 2.96 3.31
CA ARG A 837 -11.81 2.40 3.82
C ARG A 837 -11.79 0.88 3.59
N PRO A 838 -10.60 0.24 3.56
CA PRO A 838 -10.52 -1.21 3.39
C PRO A 838 -11.18 -1.93 4.58
N ILE A 839 -11.80 -3.07 4.31
CA ILE A 839 -12.49 -3.86 5.33
C ILE A 839 -11.66 -5.04 5.79
N THR A 840 -11.94 -5.51 6.99
CA THR A 840 -11.41 -6.77 7.55
C THR A 840 -12.57 -7.67 7.95
N VAL A 841 -12.28 -8.86 8.50
CA VAL A 841 -13.29 -9.72 9.15
C VAL A 841 -14.11 -8.99 10.23
N LYS A 842 -13.58 -7.90 10.80
CA LYS A 842 -14.29 -7.04 11.77
C LYS A 842 -15.46 -6.25 11.17
N ALA A 843 -15.61 -6.18 9.85
CA ALA A 843 -16.81 -5.63 9.22
C ALA A 843 -18.02 -6.55 9.45
N ASP A 844 -17.86 -7.87 9.30
CA ASP A 844 -18.91 -8.85 9.64
C ASP A 844 -19.19 -8.88 11.15
N VAL A 845 -18.20 -8.61 12.01
CA VAL A 845 -18.40 -8.48 13.47
C VAL A 845 -19.37 -7.34 13.77
N TYR A 846 -19.19 -6.18 13.11
CA TYR A 846 -20.14 -5.06 13.23
C TYR A 846 -21.53 -5.46 12.75
N SER A 847 -21.64 -6.10 11.58
CA SER A 847 -22.93 -6.58 11.05
C SER A 847 -23.59 -7.60 11.98
N TYR A 848 -22.83 -8.49 12.62
CA TYR A 848 -23.30 -9.42 13.64
C TYR A 848 -23.80 -8.70 14.90
N GLY A 849 -23.10 -7.66 15.37
CA GLY A 849 -23.57 -6.84 16.49
C GLY A 849 -24.91 -6.17 16.22
N MET A 850 -25.10 -5.65 15.00
CA MET A 850 -26.38 -5.09 14.55
C MET A 850 -27.48 -6.16 14.45
N LEU A 851 -27.16 -7.36 13.95
CA LEU A 851 -28.07 -8.52 13.95
C LEU A 851 -28.46 -8.95 15.39
N LEU A 852 -27.51 -8.99 16.32
CA LEU A 852 -27.74 -9.40 17.71
C LEU A 852 -28.70 -8.45 18.44
N LEU A 853 -28.60 -7.14 18.19
CA LEU A 853 -29.57 -6.16 18.70
C LEU A 853 -31.00 -6.46 18.22
N GLU A 854 -31.19 -6.81 16.95
CA GLU A 854 -32.52 -7.12 16.40
C GLU A 854 -33.09 -8.46 16.91
N ILE A 855 -32.24 -9.45 17.17
CA ILE A 855 -32.65 -10.72 17.80
C ILE A 855 -33.23 -10.47 19.20
N VAL A 856 -32.54 -9.66 20.01
CA VAL A 856 -32.98 -9.27 21.36
C VAL A 856 -34.28 -8.46 21.31
N GLY A 857 -34.36 -7.47 20.41
CA GLY A 857 -35.47 -6.50 20.36
C GLY A 857 -36.72 -6.98 19.63
N GLY A 858 -36.60 -7.94 18.71
CA GLY A 858 -37.70 -8.35 17.84
C GLY A 858 -38.24 -7.22 16.94
N ARG A 859 -37.40 -6.23 16.63
CA ARG A 859 -37.71 -5.06 15.80
C ARG A 859 -36.46 -4.59 15.07
N ARG A 860 -36.63 -3.84 13.98
CA ARG A 860 -35.50 -3.33 13.18
C ARG A 860 -34.70 -2.29 13.96
N ASN A 861 -33.40 -2.22 13.69
CA ASN A 861 -32.51 -1.21 14.29
C ASN A 861 -32.93 0.24 13.97
N LEU A 862 -33.55 0.45 12.80
CA LEU A 862 -34.22 1.67 12.39
C LEU A 862 -35.70 1.36 12.11
N ASP A 863 -36.59 1.88 12.95
CA ASP A 863 -38.03 1.61 12.85
C ASP A 863 -38.85 2.86 13.19
N VAL A 864 -39.28 3.56 12.14
CA VAL A 864 -40.04 4.81 12.17
C VAL A 864 -41.47 4.68 12.70
N SER A 865 -41.95 3.46 13.00
CA SER A 865 -43.27 3.26 13.62
C SER A 865 -43.30 3.73 15.09
N TYR A 866 -42.12 3.88 15.69
CA TYR A 866 -41.92 4.45 17.02
C TYR A 866 -41.79 5.98 16.95
N ASP A 867 -41.81 6.61 18.12
CA ASP A 867 -41.57 8.05 18.26
C ASP A 867 -40.09 8.42 18.02
N ALA A 868 -39.81 9.72 17.96
CA ALA A 868 -38.48 10.24 17.68
C ALA A 868 -37.43 9.91 18.75
N GLU A 869 -37.84 9.51 19.96
CA GLU A 869 -36.93 9.06 21.01
C GLU A 869 -36.56 7.57 20.89
N ASN A 870 -37.44 6.74 20.29
CA ASN A 870 -37.31 5.29 20.27
C ASN A 870 -37.21 4.67 18.86
N PHE A 871 -37.19 5.46 17.77
CA PHE A 871 -37.08 4.92 16.39
C PHE A 871 -35.70 4.31 16.07
N PHE A 872 -34.63 4.82 16.69
CA PHE A 872 -33.28 4.27 16.57
C PHE A 872 -32.99 3.35 17.76
N TYR A 873 -33.23 2.06 17.55
CA TYR A 873 -33.19 1.06 18.60
C TYR A 873 -31.80 0.90 19.28
N PRO A 874 -30.65 0.93 18.57
CA PRO A 874 -29.33 0.85 19.21
C PRO A 874 -29.06 1.93 20.26
N GLY A 875 -29.41 3.20 19.97
CA GLY A 875 -29.24 4.31 20.91
C GLY A 875 -30.10 4.17 22.17
N TRP A 876 -31.37 3.77 21.99
CA TRP A 876 -32.28 3.51 23.10
C TRP A 876 -31.86 2.29 23.94
N ALA A 877 -31.45 1.20 23.29
CA ALA A 877 -30.96 -0.01 23.93
C ALA A 877 -29.71 0.24 24.79
N TYR A 878 -28.79 1.09 24.31
CA TYR A 878 -27.60 1.49 25.08
C TYR A 878 -27.99 2.28 26.33
N LYS A 879 -28.90 3.25 26.20
CA LYS A 879 -29.43 4.04 27.32
C LYS A 879 -30.05 3.17 28.41
N GLU A 880 -30.94 2.25 28.05
CA GLU A 880 -31.59 1.35 29.03
C GLU A 880 -30.60 0.32 29.62
N LEU A 881 -29.57 -0.12 28.88
CA LEU A 881 -28.47 -0.90 29.44
C LEU A 881 -27.70 -0.10 30.52
N THR A 882 -27.36 1.16 30.25
CA THR A 882 -26.65 2.02 31.23
C THR A 882 -27.51 2.39 32.44
N ASN A 883 -28.83 2.47 32.27
CA ASN A 883 -29.79 2.75 33.35
C ASN A 883 -30.08 1.53 34.25
N GLY A 884 -29.52 0.35 33.95
CA GLY A 884 -29.83 -0.89 34.67
C GLY A 884 -31.24 -1.42 34.40
N THR A 885 -31.84 -1.05 33.26
CA THR A 885 -33.21 -1.43 32.87
C THR A 885 -33.25 -2.28 31.60
N ALA A 886 -32.19 -3.07 31.37
CA ALA A 886 -31.95 -3.87 30.17
C ALA A 886 -33.11 -4.78 29.75
N LEU A 887 -33.87 -5.36 30.70
CA LEU A 887 -35.05 -6.18 30.38
C LEU A 887 -36.13 -5.44 29.56
N LYS A 888 -36.21 -4.09 29.62
CA LYS A 888 -37.16 -3.33 28.78
C LYS A 888 -36.83 -3.40 27.29
N VAL A 889 -35.56 -3.64 26.96
CA VAL A 889 -35.01 -3.65 25.60
C VAL A 889 -35.44 -4.90 24.82
N VAL A 890 -35.78 -5.96 25.55
CA VAL A 890 -36.25 -7.25 25.02
C VAL A 890 -37.59 -7.09 24.29
N ASP A 891 -37.78 -7.89 23.24
CA ASP A 891 -39.03 -8.03 22.50
C ASP A 891 -40.26 -8.14 23.42
N ARG A 892 -41.15 -7.14 23.33
CA ARG A 892 -42.36 -7.05 24.17
C ARG A 892 -43.29 -8.26 24.02
N ARG A 893 -43.21 -9.01 22.92
CA ARG A 893 -44.00 -10.25 22.70
C ARG A 893 -43.57 -11.39 23.62
N LEU A 894 -42.34 -11.36 24.15
CA LEU A 894 -41.84 -12.32 25.14
C LEU A 894 -42.39 -12.06 26.56
N GLN A 895 -43.13 -10.97 26.78
CA GLN A 895 -43.80 -10.65 28.06
C GLN A 895 -42.87 -10.63 29.30
N GLY A 896 -41.57 -10.39 29.11
CA GLY A 896 -40.56 -10.43 30.19
C GLY A 896 -40.03 -11.83 30.51
N VAL A 897 -40.38 -12.86 29.74
CA VAL A 897 -39.82 -14.22 29.86
C VAL A 897 -38.48 -14.28 29.13
N ALA A 898 -37.44 -13.73 29.75
CA ALA A 898 -36.04 -13.78 29.30
C ALA A 898 -35.10 -13.76 30.52
N ASP A 899 -33.94 -14.43 30.43
CA ASP A 899 -32.94 -14.36 31.50
C ASP A 899 -32.21 -13.01 31.44
N GLU A 900 -32.30 -12.22 32.51
CA GLU A 900 -31.71 -10.88 32.58
C GLU A 900 -30.19 -10.89 32.38
N ARG A 901 -29.48 -11.94 32.85
CA ARG A 901 -28.04 -12.05 32.70
C ARG A 901 -27.66 -12.31 31.25
N GLU A 902 -28.42 -13.16 30.56
CA GLU A 902 -28.24 -13.41 29.12
C GLU A 902 -28.57 -12.19 28.28
N VAL A 903 -29.63 -11.45 28.62
CA VAL A 903 -29.99 -10.17 27.97
C VAL A 903 -28.88 -9.13 28.14
N VAL A 904 -28.41 -8.89 29.36
CA VAL A 904 -27.31 -7.94 29.64
C VAL A 904 -26.02 -8.36 28.94
N LYS A 905 -25.71 -9.66 28.93
CA LYS A 905 -24.56 -10.24 28.22
C LYS A 905 -24.68 -10.00 26.71
N ALA A 906 -25.79 -10.36 26.08
CA ALA A 906 -26.03 -10.17 24.65
C ALA A 906 -25.94 -8.70 24.23
N LEU A 907 -26.52 -7.78 25.01
CA LEU A 907 -26.41 -6.34 24.76
C LEU A 907 -24.96 -5.84 24.86
N LYS A 908 -24.22 -6.21 25.93
CA LYS A 908 -22.81 -5.83 26.06
C LYS A 908 -21.96 -6.36 24.90
N VAL A 909 -22.16 -7.62 24.51
CA VAL A 909 -21.47 -8.23 23.35
C VAL A 909 -21.79 -7.47 22.06
N ALA A 910 -23.07 -7.16 21.82
CA ALA A 910 -23.49 -6.39 20.65
C ALA A 910 -22.82 -5.00 20.60
N PHE A 911 -22.79 -4.27 21.72
CA PHE A 911 -22.16 -2.96 21.80
C PHE A 911 -20.63 -2.99 21.69
N TRP A 912 -19.96 -4.06 22.13
CA TRP A 912 -18.54 -4.30 21.81
C TRP A 912 -18.33 -4.61 20.31
N CYS A 913 -19.27 -5.29 19.65
CA CYS A 913 -19.19 -5.60 18.23
C CYS A 913 -19.36 -4.38 17.32
N ILE A 914 -20.18 -3.39 17.71
CA ILE A 914 -20.50 -2.22 16.85
C ILE A 914 -19.66 -0.96 17.14
N GLN A 915 -18.51 -1.10 17.79
CA GLN A 915 -17.57 0.01 18.02
C GLN A 915 -17.01 0.58 16.70
N ASP A 916 -16.83 1.89 16.61
CA ASP A 916 -16.29 2.54 15.41
C ASP A 916 -14.83 2.16 15.17
N ASP A 917 -14.03 2.07 16.24
CA ASP A 917 -12.66 1.57 16.16
C ASP A 917 -12.64 0.05 15.92
N VAL A 918 -12.14 -0.33 14.74
CA VAL A 918 -11.97 -1.71 14.26
C VAL A 918 -11.10 -2.56 15.20
N SER A 919 -10.19 -1.94 15.94
CA SER A 919 -9.31 -2.61 16.92
C SER A 919 -10.04 -2.98 18.22
N MET A 920 -11.04 -2.18 18.63
CA MET A 920 -11.84 -2.38 19.84
C MET A 920 -12.88 -3.49 19.72
N ARG A 921 -13.31 -3.82 18.50
CA ARG A 921 -14.25 -4.93 18.25
C ARG A 921 -13.61 -6.28 18.61
N PRO A 922 -14.30 -7.22 19.26
CA PRO A 922 -13.78 -8.57 19.48
C PRO A 922 -13.61 -9.35 18.15
N SER A 923 -12.90 -10.47 18.19
CA SER A 923 -12.98 -11.54 17.17
C SER A 923 -14.25 -12.38 17.37
N MET A 924 -14.71 -13.09 16.34
CA MET A 924 -15.92 -13.91 16.47
C MET A 924 -15.72 -15.11 17.41
N GLY A 925 -14.51 -15.67 17.49
CA GLY A 925 -14.15 -16.67 18.49
C GLY A 925 -14.16 -16.13 19.93
N GLU A 926 -13.92 -14.83 20.15
CA GLU A 926 -14.13 -14.17 21.44
C GLU A 926 -15.61 -13.91 21.71
N VAL A 927 -16.39 -13.48 20.71
CA VAL A 927 -17.85 -13.31 20.80
C VAL A 927 -18.52 -14.61 21.25
N VAL A 928 -18.16 -15.74 20.65
CA VAL A 928 -18.67 -17.08 21.04
C VAL A 928 -18.38 -17.36 22.51
N LYS A 929 -17.13 -17.17 22.97
CA LYS A 929 -16.75 -17.38 24.38
C LYS A 929 -17.49 -16.45 25.35
N LEU A 930 -17.70 -15.19 24.99
CA LEU A 930 -18.44 -14.23 25.81
C LEU A 930 -19.93 -14.61 25.92
N LEU A 931 -20.51 -15.21 24.87
CA LEU A 931 -21.88 -15.73 24.89
C LEU A 931 -21.99 -17.03 25.71
N GLU A 932 -21.10 -18.00 25.48
CA GLU A 932 -21.05 -19.30 26.18
C GLU A 932 -20.65 -19.19 27.67
N GLY A 933 -19.81 -18.22 28.02
CA GLY A 933 -19.17 -18.12 29.34
C GLY A 933 -20.14 -17.96 30.51
N SER A 934 -19.99 -18.80 31.53
CA SER A 934 -20.94 -18.88 32.65
C SER A 934 -20.66 -17.96 33.84
N SER A 935 -19.51 -17.25 33.90
CA SER A 935 -19.12 -16.47 35.09
C SER A 935 -18.13 -15.30 34.89
N GLU A 936 -17.99 -14.72 33.68
CA GLU A 936 -17.13 -13.52 33.50
C GLU A 936 -17.96 -12.22 33.47
N GLU A 937 -17.58 -11.24 34.29
CA GLU A 937 -18.14 -9.89 34.25
C GLU A 937 -17.65 -9.14 33.01
N ILE A 938 -18.42 -9.18 31.93
CA ILE A 938 -18.13 -8.38 30.74
C ILE A 938 -18.16 -6.89 31.10
N ASN A 939 -17.05 -6.19 30.88
CA ASN A 939 -16.96 -4.74 31.07
C ASN A 939 -17.99 -4.02 30.20
N LEU A 940 -18.57 -2.94 30.73
CA LEU A 940 -19.50 -2.09 29.97
C LEU A 940 -18.74 -1.44 28.80
N PRO A 941 -19.14 -1.67 27.53
CA PRO A 941 -18.51 -1.01 26.38
C PRO A 941 -18.75 0.50 26.42
N PRO A 942 -17.86 1.31 25.84
CA PRO A 942 -18.13 2.72 25.60
C PRO A 942 -19.25 2.89 24.55
N MET A 943 -19.87 4.06 24.53
CA MET A 943 -20.91 4.37 23.56
C MET A 943 -20.29 4.51 22.16
N PRO A 944 -20.78 3.79 21.13
CA PRO A 944 -20.27 3.94 19.78
C PRO A 944 -20.43 5.38 19.29
N GLN A 945 -19.39 5.93 18.68
CA GLN A 945 -19.29 7.31 18.24
C GLN A 945 -20.34 7.62 17.16
N THR A 946 -20.56 6.73 16.17
CA THR A 946 -21.66 6.90 15.19
C THR A 946 -23.04 6.99 15.87
N ILE A 947 -23.25 6.28 16.99
CA ILE A 947 -24.52 6.32 17.75
C ILE A 947 -24.61 7.64 18.53
N LEU A 948 -23.51 8.10 19.13
CA LEU A 948 -23.41 9.38 19.81
C LEU A 948 -23.71 10.54 18.85
N GLU A 949 -23.05 10.57 17.69
CA GLU A 949 -23.22 11.61 16.66
C GLU A 949 -24.66 11.67 16.14
N LEU A 950 -25.29 10.53 15.85
CA LEU A 950 -26.71 10.49 15.48
C LEU A 950 -27.62 11.10 16.55
N ILE A 951 -27.30 10.90 17.83
CA ILE A 951 -28.05 11.47 18.97
C ILE A 951 -27.79 12.97 19.13
N GLU A 952 -26.54 13.41 18.96
CA GLU A 952 -26.12 14.81 19.10
C GLU A 952 -26.53 15.70 17.92
N GLU A 953 -26.55 15.17 16.68
CA GLU A 953 -27.05 15.88 15.49
C GLU A 953 -28.58 16.08 15.50
N GLY A 954 -29.29 15.47 16.46
CA GLY A 954 -30.73 15.63 16.66
C GLY A 954 -31.54 14.56 15.94
N LEU A 955 -31.75 13.41 16.62
CA LEU A 955 -32.62 12.30 16.19
C LEU A 955 -33.96 12.76 15.58
N GLU A 956 -34.53 13.84 16.11
CA GLU A 956 -35.80 14.44 15.69
C GLU A 956 -35.79 14.95 14.23
N ASP A 957 -34.71 15.56 13.74
CA ASP A 957 -34.65 16.04 12.35
C ASP A 957 -34.35 14.90 11.36
N VAL A 958 -33.56 13.91 11.77
CA VAL A 958 -33.38 12.63 11.04
C VAL A 958 -34.72 11.88 10.94
N TYR A 959 -35.47 11.80 12.04
CA TYR A 959 -36.80 11.20 12.10
C TYR A 959 -37.79 11.89 11.16
N ARG A 960 -37.84 13.23 11.18
CA ARG A 960 -38.67 14.03 10.25
C ARG A 960 -38.28 13.79 8.80
N ALA A 961 -36.99 13.68 8.48
CA ALA A 961 -36.51 13.43 7.13
C ALA A 961 -36.97 12.04 6.63
N MET A 962 -36.71 10.97 7.39
CA MET A 962 -37.16 9.62 7.04
C MET A 962 -38.68 9.51 6.94
N ARG A 963 -39.42 10.15 7.86
CA ARG A 963 -40.88 10.12 7.87
C ARG A 963 -41.49 10.89 6.69
N ARG A 964 -40.84 11.95 6.20
CA ARG A 964 -41.19 12.63 4.94
C ARG A 964 -40.95 11.73 3.73
N GLU A 965 -39.80 11.05 3.67
CA GLU A 965 -39.45 10.15 2.56
C GLU A 965 -40.42 8.96 2.47
N ILE A 966 -40.79 8.37 3.60
CA ILE A 966 -41.77 7.28 3.67
C ILE A 966 -43.18 7.76 3.28
N ASN A 967 -43.61 8.94 3.75
CA ASN A 967 -44.87 9.54 3.30
C ASN A 967 -44.88 9.86 1.79
N ASN A 968 -43.73 10.24 1.20
CA ASN A 968 -43.58 10.45 -0.24
C ASN A 968 -43.63 9.13 -1.03
N GLN A 969 -43.07 8.03 -0.50
CA GLN A 969 -43.22 6.71 -1.10
C GLN A 969 -44.66 6.19 -1.01
N LEU A 970 -45.35 6.37 0.13
CA LEU A 970 -46.76 5.98 0.27
C LEU A 970 -47.70 6.80 -0.64
N SER A 971 -47.41 8.08 -0.86
CA SER A 971 -48.21 8.92 -1.77
C SER A 971 -47.93 8.68 -3.26
N SER A 972 -46.83 8.04 -3.64
CA SER A 972 -46.55 7.65 -5.04
C SER A 972 -47.33 6.43 -5.52
N PHE A 973 -47.97 5.67 -4.62
CA PHE A 973 -48.80 4.50 -4.95
C PHE A 973 -50.30 4.81 -5.15
N THR A 974 -50.75 6.05 -4.95
CA THR A 974 -52.15 6.44 -5.16
C THR A 974 -52.42 6.80 -6.62
N VAL A 975 -52.59 5.79 -7.49
CA VAL A 975 -53.04 5.99 -8.87
C VAL A 975 -54.52 6.41 -8.87
N ASN A 976 -54.76 7.72 -8.85
CA ASN A 976 -56.08 8.28 -9.16
C ASN A 976 -56.15 8.64 -10.65
N SER A 977 -56.97 7.90 -11.38
CA SER A 977 -57.46 8.31 -12.69
C SER A 977 -58.18 9.67 -12.59
N ASN A 978 -57.72 10.68 -13.34
CA ASN A 978 -58.54 11.51 -14.24
C ASN A 978 -57.88 12.85 -14.66
N THR A 979 -57.78 13.03 -15.98
CA THR A 979 -57.90 14.29 -16.76
C THR A 979 -57.42 15.64 -16.20
N ILE A 980 -56.31 16.11 -16.79
CA ILE A 980 -56.05 17.46 -17.36
C ILE A 980 -57.07 18.58 -17.01
N THR A 981 -56.61 19.65 -16.35
CA THR A 981 -56.83 21.04 -16.83
C THR A 981 -55.86 22.06 -16.20
N THR A 982 -55.65 23.17 -16.90
CA THR A 982 -54.68 24.25 -16.65
C THR A 982 -55.21 25.42 -15.83
N SER A 983 -54.37 26.07 -15.01
CA SER A 983 -54.32 27.55 -14.90
C SER A 983 -53.12 28.06 -14.07
N GLN A 984 -52.72 29.32 -14.32
CA GLN A 984 -51.59 30.03 -13.70
C GLN A 984 -52.02 30.85 -12.47
N SER A 985 -51.09 31.16 -11.55
CA SER A 985 -50.98 32.52 -10.95
C SER A 985 -49.65 32.73 -10.20
N TYR A 986 -49.19 33.99 -10.19
CA TYR A 986 -47.96 34.47 -9.58
C TYR A 986 -48.14 34.86 -8.11
N LEU A 987 -47.06 34.81 -7.30
CA LEU A 987 -46.67 35.95 -6.44
C LEU A 987 -45.25 35.82 -5.88
N SER A 988 -44.61 36.96 -5.64
CA SER A 988 -43.19 37.12 -5.30
C SER A 988 -42.99 37.91 -4.00
N SER A 989 -42.05 37.49 -3.15
CA SER A 989 -41.37 38.38 -2.19
C SER A 989 -39.94 37.86 -1.89
N SER A 990 -39.08 38.69 -1.30
CA SER A 990 -37.63 38.60 -1.50
C SER A 990 -36.78 38.87 -0.24
N ARG A 991 -35.55 38.32 -0.25
CA ARG A 991 -34.40 38.58 0.67
C ARG A 991 -34.51 37.92 2.06
N SER A 992 -33.44 37.42 2.70
CA SER A 992 -32.00 37.41 2.33
C SER A 992 -31.17 36.36 3.10
N HIS A 993 -30.13 35.84 2.44
CA HIS A 993 -28.86 35.32 2.94
C HIS A 993 -28.80 34.45 4.23
N ALA A 994 -28.64 33.14 4.01
CA ALA A 994 -27.58 32.36 4.67
C ALA A 994 -26.98 31.39 3.64
N THR A 995 -25.65 31.37 3.51
CA THR A 995 -24.91 30.47 2.60
C THR A 995 -24.44 29.23 3.35
N CYS A 996 -24.85 28.05 2.90
CA CYS A 996 -24.08 26.80 3.04
C CYS A 996 -24.39 25.87 1.86
N SER A 997 -23.42 25.02 1.51
CA SER A 997 -23.34 24.29 0.25
C SER A 997 -24.30 23.09 0.14
N TYR A 998 -25.10 23.07 -0.92
CA TYR A 998 -25.79 21.86 -1.39
C TYR A 998 -24.81 20.95 -2.17
N SER A 999 -24.32 19.90 -1.54
CA SER A 999 -23.77 18.72 -2.25
C SER A 999 -24.89 17.70 -2.44
N SER A 1000 -25.63 17.82 -3.55
CA SER A 1000 -26.72 16.92 -3.90
C SER A 1000 -26.19 15.56 -4.41
N MET A 1001 -26.14 14.55 -3.54
CA MET A 1001 -26.06 13.16 -3.99
C MET A 1001 -27.45 12.69 -4.47
N SER A 1002 -27.63 12.71 -5.79
CA SER A 1002 -28.72 12.04 -6.49
C SER A 1002 -28.40 10.55 -6.65
N PRO A 1003 -29.38 9.62 -6.62
CA PRO A 1003 -29.10 8.18 -6.53
C PRO A 1003 -28.68 7.56 -7.87
N ARG A 1004 -27.57 6.82 -7.86
CA ARG A 1004 -27.21 5.74 -8.79
C ARG A 1004 -26.37 4.69 -8.07
#